data_AF-A0A1V1TS15-F1
#
_entry.id   AF-A0A1V1TS15-F1
#
_cell.length_a   1.000
_cell.length_b   1.000
_cell.length_c   1.000
_cell.angle_alpha   90.00
_cell.angle_beta   90.00
_cell.angle_gamma   90.00
#
_symmetry.space_group_name_H-M   'P 1'
#
loop_
_entity.id
_entity.type
_entity.pdbx_description
1 polymer ?
#
loop_
_entity_poly.entity_id
_entity_poly.type
_entity_poly.pdbx_seq_one_letter_code
_entity_poly.pdbx_strand_id
1 'polypeptide(L)'
;MTTVTTLTTTPTPTILTKMASGWRFALHGGCAETCPDAARQQHILRNLQEVSEIVSDRLAKGAKARDVVALAVSALEDRPVFNAGYGAALTRDGAHQLEAGIVDGASSDYGAVGCTEQTKNPILVAHSLSQQGPHVMLVGRPADEAARERGFDQVVNSHFTTPFRKAHWDQTTASGQGDVDLEMGTVGAVVLDSHGHIAAGGSTGGPTGKMNGRIGDTAILDAGLYADTQLGVVCSGSGDQIFKHSVAAQVAKYHTSGISLREAARQALFSVAAAGTSCALAAVDAEGNIVIESTARLFSVGWGTSSGVLTTSLHPTTFPILSCHTFYEDSHLLIGHSRYPTTPGHTLAIVKSGADLFSLPSDKFVDTLDTTSRTAALLCQHYEVERCALVTEGNNCLSLIPLHGLTKDWKPIISDQKEFHETFPGYISSKDGPMIAADTLDDVCLKVQKVSGLTTPFNYRFDGDPYNTNLFSRIIRGELGQYRVWENEDHVAFLTPFANTPGFTVLVPRRHLPSDIFSIDKAYFRKLMAAAHRVAAHLKDAFGVSRCGMIFEGFEIDYAHVKLIPIHTADATHAPYSASGPSPAAPITTVAPFQETYQGYVSSLSGPLCKDTESLAVSTLKMRSKHHVKTHILPPRSWGCPSSHRTTVLQHPWYQGLFFTQDAVFHASVAFFQKRLGYKYCFVPMTTDAVSSPMGLGSDSDPVPILFLGQKTHLADSMQFSLEYFLRIADGVPGVYYINTSFRGEDPDAMHLNQFYHVECELLGPFSEGIRVAETYVTNLVSTLLKDHKELVETVTGSTDHLVAFLEHHRSHDCKLPQITVGDALGLPIMDTTCWKYILPSDPSRGRTITRAGELKLIEHFGGPVWLTEMDHLGVPFYQAFTDKTRQKARCADLLLGNGEVLGLGERHVSAEHVRAALRQHEIPPAGYAWYGEIREQKAILTTGWGMGVERFLAWVFQHDDIRDMAVIPRMKGLSFAP
;
A
#
# COMPACT_ATOMS: atom_id res chain seq x y z
N MET A 1 0.88 35.06 -57.80
CA MET A 1 0.91 33.77 -58.54
C MET A 1 2.30 33.18 -58.39
N THR A 2 2.46 32.29 -57.43
CA THR A 2 3.65 31.42 -57.29
C THR A 2 3.25 30.28 -56.35
N THR A 3 3.08 29.12 -56.95
CA THR A 3 2.87 27.81 -56.33
C THR A 3 4.11 27.38 -55.57
N VAL A 4 3.95 26.98 -54.31
CA VAL A 4 4.96 26.23 -53.55
C VAL A 4 4.31 24.95 -53.01
N THR A 5 4.85 23.85 -53.49
CA THR A 5 4.52 22.45 -53.17
C THR A 5 5.04 22.12 -51.76
N THR A 6 4.16 21.68 -50.85
CA THR A 6 4.58 21.13 -49.54
C THR A 6 4.63 19.61 -49.61
N LEU A 7 5.84 19.07 -49.46
CA LEU A 7 6.11 17.64 -49.28
C LEU A 7 5.68 17.24 -47.85
N THR A 8 4.69 16.36 -47.74
CA THR A 8 4.35 15.66 -46.50
C THR A 8 5.19 14.39 -46.39
N THR A 9 6.23 14.41 -45.57
CA THR A 9 6.91 13.20 -45.09
C THR A 9 6.27 12.79 -43.77
N THR A 10 5.49 11.70 -43.79
CA THR A 10 5.06 10.97 -42.59
C THR A 10 6.28 10.40 -41.87
N PRO A 11 6.43 10.58 -40.54
CA PRO A 11 7.47 9.91 -39.79
C PRO A 11 7.09 8.44 -39.60
N THR A 12 7.87 7.55 -40.20
CA THR A 12 7.86 6.12 -39.87
C THR A 12 8.33 5.95 -38.42
N PRO A 13 7.63 5.19 -37.55
CA PRO A 13 8.12 4.92 -36.21
C PRO A 13 9.33 3.98 -36.30
N THR A 14 10.50 4.52 -36.02
CA THR A 14 11.72 3.72 -35.82
C THR A 14 11.60 2.98 -34.48
N ILE A 15 11.17 1.72 -34.52
CA ILE A 15 11.26 0.81 -33.38
C ILE A 15 12.74 0.53 -33.15
N LEU A 16 13.35 1.21 -32.19
CA LEU A 16 14.64 0.86 -31.62
C LEU A 16 14.42 -0.29 -30.61
N THR A 17 14.19 -1.51 -31.10
CA THR A 17 14.21 -2.71 -30.26
C THR A 17 15.66 -3.05 -29.95
N LYS A 18 16.11 -2.69 -28.75
CA LYS A 18 17.31 -3.25 -28.15
C LYS A 18 16.97 -4.67 -27.69
N MET A 19 16.88 -5.61 -28.64
CA MET A 19 16.60 -7.02 -28.33
C MET A 19 17.70 -7.57 -27.41
N ALA A 20 17.32 -8.03 -26.22
CA ALA A 20 18.20 -8.82 -25.36
C ALA A 20 18.56 -10.12 -26.11
N SER A 21 19.82 -10.29 -26.48
CA SER A 21 20.26 -11.37 -27.37
C SER A 21 20.40 -12.74 -26.68
N GLY A 22 19.49 -13.11 -25.77
CA GLY A 22 19.62 -14.35 -25.01
C GLY A 22 18.32 -14.82 -24.34
N TRP A 23 18.14 -16.15 -24.29
CA TRP A 23 16.96 -16.78 -23.70
C TRP A 23 16.87 -16.60 -22.19
N ARG A 24 15.65 -16.64 -21.65
CA ARG A 24 15.30 -16.60 -20.23
C ARG A 24 14.18 -17.59 -19.95
N PHE A 25 14.16 -18.17 -18.76
CA PHE A 25 12.99 -18.92 -18.30
C PHE A 25 12.82 -18.80 -16.80
N ALA A 26 11.57 -18.95 -16.35
CA ALA A 26 11.23 -19.24 -14.98
C ALA A 26 10.20 -20.36 -14.95
N LEU A 27 10.36 -21.29 -14.02
CA LEU A 27 9.44 -22.40 -13.78
C LEU A 27 9.16 -22.52 -12.28
N HIS A 28 8.01 -23.09 -11.93
CA HIS A 28 7.63 -23.32 -10.54
C HIS A 28 7.03 -24.70 -10.30
N GLY A 29 7.28 -25.24 -9.10
CA GLY A 29 6.68 -26.46 -8.57
C GLY A 29 5.45 -26.20 -7.69
N GLY A 30 5.00 -24.94 -7.62
CA GLY A 30 3.87 -24.50 -6.82
C GLY A 30 4.27 -23.81 -5.52
N CYS A 31 3.29 -23.15 -4.91
CA CYS A 31 3.42 -22.40 -3.66
C CYS A 31 2.60 -23.00 -2.52
N ALA A 32 3.16 -23.05 -1.32
CA ALA A 32 2.54 -23.66 -0.15
C ALA A 32 2.77 -22.83 1.12
N GLU A 33 1.88 -22.98 2.10
CA GLU A 33 2.05 -22.44 3.45
C GLU A 33 2.93 -23.31 4.33
N THR A 34 3.01 -24.61 4.03
CA THR A 34 3.82 -25.57 4.78
C THR A 34 4.56 -26.49 3.84
N CYS A 35 5.68 -27.03 4.32
CA CYS A 35 6.35 -28.17 3.70
C CYS A 35 6.80 -29.10 4.84
N PRO A 36 6.42 -30.40 4.81
CA PRO A 36 6.49 -31.26 5.99
C PRO A 36 7.92 -31.60 6.46
N ASP A 37 8.94 -31.63 5.58
CA ASP A 37 10.31 -31.99 5.98
C ASP A 37 11.41 -31.51 4.99
N ALA A 38 12.68 -31.50 5.46
CA ALA A 38 13.88 -31.11 4.70
C ALA A 38 14.12 -31.97 3.46
N ALA A 39 13.89 -33.27 3.59
CA ALA A 39 14.19 -34.23 2.55
C ALA A 39 13.28 -33.97 1.35
N ARG A 40 12.01 -33.63 1.60
CA ARG A 40 11.05 -33.21 0.59
C ARG A 40 11.43 -31.88 -0.04
N GLN A 41 11.87 -30.88 0.73
CA GLN A 41 12.39 -29.62 0.19
C GLN A 41 13.58 -29.82 -0.74
N GLN A 42 14.57 -30.61 -0.31
CA GLN A 42 15.72 -30.93 -1.12
C GLN A 42 15.32 -31.75 -2.36
N HIS A 43 14.33 -32.64 -2.23
CA HIS A 43 13.81 -33.40 -3.35
C HIS A 43 13.08 -32.51 -4.36
N ILE A 44 12.30 -31.52 -3.90
CA ILE A 44 11.68 -30.48 -4.74
C ILE A 44 12.74 -29.70 -5.50
N LEU A 45 13.74 -29.16 -4.79
CA LEU A 45 14.82 -28.38 -5.40
C LEU A 45 15.62 -29.20 -6.42
N ARG A 46 15.93 -30.46 -6.11
CA ARG A 46 16.61 -31.37 -7.05
C ARG A 46 15.79 -31.59 -8.32
N ASN A 47 14.48 -31.85 -8.19
CA ASN A 47 13.62 -32.02 -9.37
C ASN A 47 13.52 -30.73 -10.19
N LEU A 48 13.41 -29.56 -9.54
CA LEU A 48 13.43 -28.26 -10.25
C LEU A 48 14.76 -28.02 -10.95
N GLN A 49 15.88 -28.42 -10.34
CA GLN A 49 17.21 -28.29 -10.91
C GLN A 49 17.35 -29.16 -12.16
N GLU A 50 16.96 -30.43 -12.08
CA GLU A 50 16.96 -31.35 -13.23
C GLU A 50 16.09 -30.84 -14.39
N VAL A 51 14.89 -30.31 -14.10
CA VAL A 51 14.03 -29.72 -15.14
C VAL A 51 14.65 -28.44 -15.71
N SER A 52 15.26 -27.61 -14.87
CA SER A 52 15.94 -26.37 -15.30
C SER A 52 17.10 -26.68 -16.24
N GLU A 53 17.84 -27.77 -16.02
CA GLU A 53 18.91 -28.25 -16.91
C GLU A 53 18.37 -28.71 -18.27
N ILE A 54 17.25 -29.46 -18.28
CA ILE A 54 16.57 -29.89 -19.51
C ILE A 54 16.11 -28.68 -20.33
N VAL A 55 15.48 -27.70 -19.66
CA VAL A 55 14.98 -26.46 -20.29
C VAL A 55 16.14 -25.64 -20.86
N SER A 56 17.22 -25.48 -20.08
CA SER A 56 18.44 -24.77 -20.48
C SER A 56 19.09 -25.39 -21.73
N ASP A 57 19.28 -26.72 -21.74
CA ASP A 57 19.83 -27.42 -22.91
C ASP A 57 18.96 -27.25 -24.15
N ARG A 58 17.63 -27.29 -23.98
CA ARG A 58 16.70 -27.14 -25.11
C ARG A 58 16.71 -25.71 -25.67
N LEU A 59 16.76 -24.70 -24.80
CA LEU A 59 16.87 -23.29 -25.20
C LEU A 59 18.23 -22.97 -25.83
N ALA A 60 19.32 -23.56 -25.32
CA ALA A 60 20.65 -23.42 -25.90
C ALA A 60 20.73 -23.96 -27.34
N LYS A 61 19.88 -24.95 -27.68
CA LYS A 61 19.73 -25.49 -29.05
C LYS A 61 18.77 -24.66 -29.94
N GLY A 62 18.30 -23.51 -29.48
CA GLY A 62 17.45 -22.59 -30.26
C GLY A 62 15.99 -23.06 -30.40
N ALA A 63 15.48 -23.86 -29.46
CA ALA A 63 14.07 -24.24 -29.47
C ALA A 63 13.14 -23.05 -29.21
N LYS A 64 11.91 -23.14 -29.73
CA LYS A 64 10.89 -22.10 -29.58
C LYS A 64 10.29 -22.09 -28.18
N ALA A 65 9.91 -20.91 -27.68
CA ALA A 65 9.39 -20.72 -26.32
C ALA A 65 8.23 -21.67 -25.98
N ARG A 66 7.21 -21.75 -26.85
CA ARG A 66 6.04 -22.64 -26.66
C ARG A 66 6.44 -24.11 -26.49
N ASP A 67 7.36 -24.61 -27.32
CA ASP A 67 7.79 -26.01 -27.26
C ASP A 67 8.59 -26.31 -25.98
N VAL A 68 9.36 -25.33 -25.53
CA VAL A 68 10.10 -25.41 -24.26
C VAL A 68 9.17 -25.37 -23.06
N VAL A 69 8.12 -24.54 -23.06
CA VAL A 69 7.10 -24.54 -22.01
C VAL A 69 6.43 -25.91 -21.90
N ALA A 70 6.00 -26.48 -23.03
CA ALA A 70 5.38 -27.81 -23.04
C ALA A 70 6.33 -28.89 -22.47
N LEU A 71 7.61 -28.86 -22.89
CA LEU A 71 8.66 -29.74 -22.35
C LEU A 71 8.87 -29.56 -20.84
N ALA A 72 8.95 -28.31 -20.37
CA ALA A 72 9.19 -27.99 -18.97
C ALA A 72 8.06 -28.52 -18.09
N VAL A 73 6.82 -28.19 -18.45
CA VAL A 73 5.62 -28.58 -17.69
C VAL A 73 5.41 -30.10 -17.75
N SER A 74 5.64 -30.76 -18.90
CA SER A 74 5.51 -32.23 -18.96
C SER A 74 6.58 -32.93 -18.13
N ALA A 75 7.80 -32.38 -18.09
CA ALA A 75 8.86 -32.89 -17.24
C ALA A 75 8.53 -32.72 -15.75
N LEU A 76 7.80 -31.67 -15.36
CA LEU A 76 7.28 -31.47 -14.00
C LEU A 76 6.11 -32.41 -13.70
N GLU A 77 5.19 -32.64 -14.65
CA GLU A 77 4.09 -33.62 -14.54
C GLU A 77 4.59 -35.05 -14.33
N ASP A 78 5.78 -35.40 -14.81
CA ASP A 78 6.37 -36.72 -14.60
C ASP A 78 7.04 -36.89 -13.20
N ARG A 79 7.06 -35.84 -12.34
CA ARG A 79 7.72 -35.90 -11.03
C ARG A 79 6.73 -36.05 -9.87
N PRO A 80 6.87 -37.08 -9.02
CA PRO A 80 5.93 -37.40 -7.94
C PRO A 80 5.82 -36.35 -6.83
N VAL A 81 6.71 -35.35 -6.81
CA VAL A 81 6.77 -34.31 -5.78
C VAL A 81 5.80 -33.16 -6.03
N PHE A 82 5.37 -32.93 -7.27
CA PHE A 82 4.55 -31.79 -7.62
C PHE A 82 3.07 -32.16 -7.71
N ASN A 83 2.19 -31.16 -7.64
CA ASN A 83 0.75 -31.36 -7.79
C ASN A 83 0.31 -31.24 -9.26
N ALA A 84 0.88 -32.08 -10.13
CA ALA A 84 0.53 -32.17 -11.54
C ALA A 84 0.91 -33.55 -12.06
N GLY A 85 0.16 -34.08 -13.03
CA GLY A 85 0.43 -35.41 -13.59
C GLY A 85 0.64 -36.48 -12.52
N TYR A 86 1.77 -37.17 -12.58
CA TYR A 86 2.21 -38.12 -11.57
C TYR A 86 2.48 -37.42 -10.24
N GLY A 87 1.60 -37.61 -9.25
CA GLY A 87 1.61 -36.84 -8.00
C GLY A 87 0.50 -35.80 -7.90
N ALA A 88 -0.48 -35.78 -8.81
CA ALA A 88 -1.64 -34.90 -8.69
C ALA A 88 -2.49 -35.16 -7.43
N ALA A 89 -3.18 -34.13 -6.95
CA ALA A 89 -4.13 -34.22 -5.85
C ALA A 89 -5.35 -35.08 -6.21
N LEU A 90 -5.96 -35.66 -5.17
CA LEU A 90 -7.16 -36.48 -5.26
C LEU A 90 -8.40 -35.60 -5.02
N THR A 91 -9.46 -35.82 -5.79
CA THR A 91 -10.78 -35.23 -5.57
C THR A 91 -11.42 -35.79 -4.30
N ARG A 92 -12.56 -35.23 -3.86
CA ARG A 92 -13.33 -35.73 -2.72
C ARG A 92 -13.67 -37.23 -2.83
N ASP A 93 -13.86 -37.73 -4.05
CA ASP A 93 -14.25 -39.11 -4.31
C ASP A 93 -13.03 -40.05 -4.51
N GLY A 94 -11.80 -39.53 -4.33
CA GLY A 94 -10.58 -40.32 -4.41
C GLY A 94 -10.12 -40.62 -5.83
N ALA A 95 -10.53 -39.83 -6.83
CA ALA A 95 -10.06 -39.90 -8.20
C ALA A 95 -9.14 -38.71 -8.54
N HIS A 96 -8.41 -38.77 -9.65
CA HIS A 96 -7.64 -37.64 -10.17
C HIS A 96 -8.33 -37.00 -11.37
N GLN A 97 -8.40 -35.67 -11.37
CA GLN A 97 -8.91 -34.87 -12.49
C GLN A 97 -7.94 -33.72 -12.75
N LEU A 98 -7.21 -33.80 -13.86
CA LEU A 98 -6.11 -32.89 -14.18
C LEU A 98 -6.56 -31.78 -15.12
N GLU A 99 -5.86 -30.65 -15.09
CA GLU A 99 -6.07 -29.54 -16.02
C GLU A 99 -4.72 -28.91 -16.40
N ALA A 100 -4.63 -28.41 -17.64
CA ALA A 100 -3.43 -27.74 -18.15
C ALA A 100 -3.79 -26.74 -19.24
N GLY A 101 -2.97 -25.69 -19.38
CA GLY A 101 -3.12 -24.67 -20.42
C GLY A 101 -1.77 -24.15 -20.88
N ILE A 102 -1.72 -23.68 -22.13
CA ILE A 102 -0.52 -23.07 -22.73
C ILE A 102 -0.93 -21.97 -23.71
N VAL A 103 -0.16 -20.88 -23.69
CA VAL A 103 -0.32 -19.72 -24.56
C VAL A 103 1.01 -19.34 -25.18
N ASP A 104 0.99 -19.04 -26.49
CA ASP A 104 2.12 -18.50 -27.24
C ASP A 104 1.89 -17.01 -27.51
N GLY A 105 2.71 -16.15 -26.89
CA GLY A 105 2.55 -14.71 -26.97
C GLY A 105 2.85 -14.13 -28.35
N ALA A 106 3.59 -14.84 -29.20
CA ALA A 106 3.91 -14.37 -30.55
C ALA A 106 2.73 -14.52 -31.53
N SER A 107 1.94 -15.59 -31.39
CA SER A 107 0.81 -15.92 -32.26
C SER A 107 -0.55 -15.65 -31.63
N SER A 108 -0.59 -15.47 -30.31
CA SER A 108 -1.80 -15.54 -29.48
C SER A 108 -2.51 -16.90 -29.55
N ASP A 109 -1.83 -17.96 -30.02
CA ASP A 109 -2.34 -19.33 -29.98
C ASP A 109 -2.48 -19.78 -28.53
N TYR A 110 -3.65 -20.33 -28.19
CA TYR A 110 -3.94 -20.87 -26.86
C TYR A 110 -4.61 -22.24 -26.96
N GLY A 111 -4.24 -23.12 -26.04
CA GLY A 111 -4.82 -24.46 -25.93
C GLY A 111 -4.91 -24.90 -24.48
N ALA A 112 -5.96 -25.61 -24.12
CA ALA A 112 -6.19 -26.09 -22.76
C ALA A 112 -7.00 -27.39 -22.70
N VAL A 113 -6.80 -28.12 -21.60
CA VAL A 113 -7.61 -29.27 -21.22
C VAL A 113 -8.00 -29.18 -19.75
N GLY A 114 -9.18 -29.70 -19.40
CA GLY A 114 -9.64 -29.75 -18.01
C GLY A 114 -10.31 -31.08 -17.67
N CYS A 115 -10.28 -31.46 -16.40
CA CYS A 115 -10.88 -32.70 -15.89
C CYS A 115 -10.48 -33.98 -16.66
N THR A 116 -9.24 -34.07 -17.18
CA THR A 116 -8.74 -35.32 -17.77
C THR A 116 -8.45 -36.34 -16.69
N GLU A 117 -8.79 -37.61 -16.94
CA GLU A 117 -8.65 -38.69 -15.97
C GLU A 117 -7.67 -39.78 -16.41
N GLN A 118 -7.29 -39.80 -17.70
CA GLN A 118 -6.47 -40.86 -18.30
C GLN A 118 -5.24 -40.32 -19.04
N THR A 119 -5.24 -39.06 -19.46
CA THR A 119 -4.12 -38.45 -20.17
C THR A 119 -2.90 -38.29 -19.26
N LYS A 120 -1.79 -38.97 -19.59
CA LYS A 120 -0.57 -38.96 -18.75
C LYS A 120 0.01 -37.56 -18.55
N ASN A 121 0.14 -36.79 -19.63
CA ASN A 121 0.73 -35.45 -19.64
C ASN A 121 -0.24 -34.43 -20.27
N PRO A 122 -1.19 -33.87 -19.50
CA PRO A 122 -2.21 -32.94 -19.99
C PRO A 122 -1.67 -31.75 -20.79
N ILE A 123 -0.50 -31.20 -20.42
CA ILE A 123 0.08 -30.05 -21.15
C ILE A 123 0.41 -30.36 -22.61
N LEU A 124 0.77 -31.61 -22.95
CA LEU A 124 1.07 -31.99 -24.34
C LEU A 124 -0.17 -31.95 -25.22
N VAL A 125 -1.33 -32.28 -24.64
CA VAL A 125 -2.62 -32.18 -25.34
C VAL A 125 -3.02 -30.70 -25.51
N ALA A 126 -2.84 -29.88 -24.46
CA ALA A 126 -3.02 -28.44 -24.54
C ALA A 126 -2.14 -27.78 -25.62
N HIS A 127 -0.85 -28.16 -25.69
CA HIS A 127 0.09 -27.72 -26.73
C HIS A 127 -0.39 -28.12 -28.13
N SER A 128 -0.85 -29.36 -28.32
CA SER A 128 -1.42 -29.81 -29.59
C SER A 128 -2.69 -29.05 -29.97
N LEU A 129 -3.59 -28.76 -29.02
CA LEU A 129 -4.81 -27.97 -29.27
C LEU A 129 -4.50 -26.54 -29.71
N SER A 130 -3.46 -25.91 -29.15
CA SER A 130 -3.02 -24.57 -29.55
C SER A 130 -2.60 -24.48 -31.02
N GLN A 131 -2.14 -25.61 -31.60
CA GLN A 131 -1.69 -25.68 -32.99
C GLN A 131 -2.74 -26.25 -33.95
N GLN A 132 -3.62 -27.11 -33.45
CA GLN A 132 -4.45 -28.00 -34.26
C GLN A 132 -5.85 -28.16 -33.65
N GLY A 133 -6.84 -27.51 -34.26
CA GLY A 133 -8.25 -27.77 -34.00
C GLY A 133 -9.14 -26.52 -34.07
N PRO A 134 -10.47 -26.69 -34.24
CA PRO A 134 -11.42 -25.57 -34.18
C PRO A 134 -11.74 -25.11 -32.75
N HIS A 135 -11.26 -25.82 -31.72
CA HIS A 135 -11.58 -25.57 -30.32
C HIS A 135 -10.29 -25.45 -29.51
N VAL A 136 -10.22 -24.39 -28.70
CA VAL A 136 -9.05 -24.08 -27.86
C VAL A 136 -9.08 -24.75 -26.49
N MET A 137 -10.23 -25.30 -26.07
CA MET A 137 -10.37 -25.98 -24.77
C MET A 137 -11.28 -27.21 -24.86
N LEU A 138 -10.85 -28.34 -24.28
CA LEU A 138 -11.63 -29.56 -24.13
C LEU A 138 -11.69 -29.98 -22.66
N VAL A 139 -12.82 -30.55 -22.21
CA VAL A 139 -12.99 -30.93 -20.80
C VAL A 139 -13.55 -32.34 -20.63
N GLY A 140 -13.12 -33.04 -19.59
CA GLY A 140 -13.59 -34.36 -19.21
C GLY A 140 -13.21 -35.45 -20.21
N ARG A 141 -14.07 -36.46 -20.31
CA ARG A 141 -13.91 -37.59 -21.23
C ARG A 141 -13.58 -37.20 -22.69
N PRO A 142 -14.22 -36.17 -23.30
CA PRO A 142 -13.82 -35.70 -24.63
C PRO A 142 -12.35 -35.28 -24.76
N ALA A 143 -11.74 -34.74 -23.70
CA ALA A 143 -10.32 -34.37 -23.70
C ALA A 143 -9.42 -35.61 -23.73
N ASP A 144 -9.73 -36.65 -22.93
CA ASP A 144 -9.01 -37.93 -22.96
C ASP A 144 -9.21 -38.68 -24.29
N GLU A 145 -10.40 -38.62 -24.88
CA GLU A 145 -10.67 -39.18 -26.21
C GLU A 145 -9.85 -38.49 -27.29
N ALA A 146 -9.81 -37.15 -27.30
CA ALA A 146 -8.99 -36.38 -28.22
C ALA A 146 -7.48 -36.66 -28.01
N ALA A 147 -7.04 -36.82 -26.77
CA ALA A 147 -5.66 -37.18 -26.46
C ALA A 147 -5.29 -38.55 -27.07
N ARG A 148 -6.15 -39.54 -26.90
CA ARG A 148 -5.98 -40.89 -27.45
C ARG A 148 -6.00 -40.92 -28.97
N GLU A 149 -6.90 -40.16 -29.61
CA GLU A 149 -6.97 -40.05 -31.07
C GLU A 149 -5.72 -39.42 -31.68
N ARG A 150 -5.08 -38.50 -30.95
CA ARG A 150 -3.83 -37.84 -31.34
C ARG A 150 -2.57 -38.63 -30.95
N GLY A 151 -2.73 -39.81 -30.35
CA GLY A 151 -1.63 -40.71 -30.00
C GLY A 151 -0.86 -40.33 -28.73
N PHE A 152 -1.46 -39.55 -27.82
CA PHE A 152 -0.87 -39.25 -26.51
C PHE A 152 -1.07 -40.40 -25.53
N ASP A 153 -0.08 -40.63 -24.67
CA ASP A 153 -0.09 -41.71 -23.69
C ASP A 153 -1.28 -41.65 -22.73
N GLN A 154 -1.95 -42.79 -22.58
CA GLN A 154 -3.07 -42.97 -21.66
C GLN A 154 -2.66 -43.91 -20.52
N VAL A 155 -3.04 -43.56 -19.30
CA VAL A 155 -2.76 -44.31 -18.07
C VAL A 155 -4.05 -44.54 -17.29
N VAL A 156 -4.05 -45.57 -16.44
CA VAL A 156 -5.14 -45.75 -15.46
C VAL A 156 -5.08 -44.65 -14.41
N ASN A 157 -6.22 -44.18 -13.91
CA ASN A 157 -6.29 -43.03 -12.99
C ASN A 157 -5.39 -43.20 -11.74
N SER A 158 -5.29 -44.42 -11.21
CA SER A 158 -4.43 -44.75 -10.06
C SER A 158 -2.93 -44.57 -10.34
N HIS A 159 -2.50 -44.40 -11.59
CA HIS A 159 -1.12 -44.05 -11.95
C HIS A 159 -0.68 -42.75 -11.28
N PHE A 160 -1.57 -41.76 -11.20
CA PHE A 160 -1.24 -40.43 -10.66
C PHE A 160 -1.09 -40.43 -9.13
N THR A 161 -1.50 -41.51 -8.44
CA THR A 161 -1.43 -41.62 -6.98
C THR A 161 -0.01 -41.95 -6.51
N THR A 162 0.51 -41.16 -5.56
CA THR A 162 1.73 -41.48 -4.82
C THR A 162 1.40 -41.87 -3.38
N PRO A 163 2.29 -42.59 -2.64
CA PRO A 163 2.08 -42.90 -1.23
C PRO A 163 1.80 -41.64 -0.40
N PHE A 164 2.50 -40.55 -0.70
CA PHE A 164 2.29 -39.25 -0.08
C PHE A 164 0.88 -38.70 -0.35
N ARG A 165 0.42 -38.71 -1.61
CA ARG A 165 -0.91 -38.17 -1.95
C ARG A 165 -2.05 -38.98 -1.33
N LYS A 166 -1.89 -40.30 -1.27
CA LYS A 166 -2.86 -41.17 -0.62
C LYS A 166 -2.96 -40.87 0.89
N ALA A 167 -1.82 -40.82 1.58
CA ALA A 167 -1.77 -40.49 3.00
C ALA A 167 -2.35 -39.10 3.30
N HIS A 168 -2.02 -38.10 2.47
CA HIS A 168 -2.54 -36.75 2.63
C HIS A 168 -4.06 -36.69 2.44
N TRP A 169 -4.60 -37.33 1.40
CA TRP A 169 -6.05 -37.40 1.17
C TRP A 169 -6.80 -38.15 2.30
N ASP A 170 -6.24 -39.26 2.79
CA ASP A 170 -6.81 -40.00 3.93
C ASP A 170 -6.88 -39.13 5.19
N GLN A 171 -5.86 -38.28 5.43
CA GLN A 171 -5.87 -37.31 6.53
C GLN A 171 -6.94 -36.22 6.34
N THR A 172 -6.99 -35.59 5.16
CA THR A 172 -7.96 -34.53 4.82
C THR A 172 -9.41 -35.01 4.93
N THR A 173 -9.69 -36.26 4.55
CA THR A 173 -11.04 -36.84 4.61
C THR A 173 -11.43 -37.28 6.03
N ALA A 174 -10.47 -37.72 6.85
CA ALA A 174 -10.71 -38.11 8.24
C ALA A 174 -10.94 -36.92 9.18
N SER A 175 -10.28 -35.78 8.96
CA SER A 175 -10.39 -34.59 9.81
C SER A 175 -11.69 -33.79 9.61
N GLY A 176 -12.43 -33.99 8.51
CA GLY A 176 -13.64 -33.22 8.16
C GLY A 176 -13.41 -31.73 7.86
N GLN A 177 -12.26 -31.19 8.26
CA GLN A 177 -11.67 -29.94 7.84
C GLN A 177 -10.50 -30.29 6.95
N GLY A 178 -10.61 -30.02 5.65
CA GLY A 178 -9.45 -30.12 4.78
C GLY A 178 -8.44 -29.06 5.21
N ASP A 179 -7.31 -29.50 5.73
CA ASP A 179 -6.22 -28.60 6.04
C ASP A 179 -5.63 -28.13 4.69
N VAL A 180 -6.20 -27.04 4.17
CA VAL A 180 -5.90 -26.46 2.84
C VAL A 180 -4.43 -26.06 2.74
N ASP A 181 -3.74 -25.96 3.88
CA ASP A 181 -2.39 -25.43 4.06
C ASP A 181 -1.27 -26.46 3.85
N LEU A 182 -1.60 -27.75 3.73
CA LEU A 182 -0.60 -28.83 3.69
C LEU A 182 0.05 -29.07 2.33
N GLU A 183 -0.50 -28.57 1.21
CA GLU A 183 0.24 -28.48 -0.06
C GLU A 183 -0.60 -27.94 -1.23
N MET A 184 -0.22 -26.77 -1.74
CA MET A 184 -0.49 -26.32 -3.10
C MET A 184 0.89 -26.20 -3.81
N GLY A 185 1.05 -26.42 -5.11
CA GLY A 185 0.04 -26.23 -6.11
C GLY A 185 0.55 -26.52 -7.51
N THR A 186 -0.02 -25.77 -8.42
CA THR A 186 0.19 -25.80 -9.86
C THR A 186 1.67 -25.76 -10.22
N VAL A 187 2.06 -26.54 -11.21
CA VAL A 187 3.35 -26.40 -11.89
C VAL A 187 3.19 -25.48 -13.09
N GLY A 188 4.22 -24.71 -13.41
CA GLY A 188 4.15 -23.80 -14.55
C GLY A 188 5.50 -23.33 -15.02
N ALA A 189 5.55 -22.82 -16.25
CA ALA A 189 6.73 -22.26 -16.86
C ALA A 189 6.39 -21.05 -17.75
N VAL A 190 7.26 -20.05 -17.71
CA VAL A 190 7.32 -18.93 -18.64
C VAL A 190 8.69 -18.88 -19.27
N VAL A 191 8.74 -18.71 -20.59
CA VAL A 191 9.97 -18.79 -21.39
C VAL A 191 10.02 -17.63 -22.37
N LEU A 192 11.16 -16.95 -22.42
CA LEU A 192 11.58 -16.06 -23.51
C LEU A 192 12.67 -16.78 -24.29
N ASP A 193 12.42 -17.10 -25.56
CA ASP A 193 13.39 -17.80 -26.40
C ASP A 193 14.42 -16.85 -27.06
N SER A 194 15.40 -17.42 -27.75
CA SER A 194 16.44 -16.65 -28.45
C SER A 194 15.93 -15.86 -29.66
N HIS A 195 14.68 -16.07 -30.07
CA HIS A 195 14.02 -15.33 -31.15
C HIS A 195 13.24 -14.12 -30.63
N GLY A 196 13.19 -13.93 -29.30
CA GLY A 196 12.42 -12.87 -28.67
C GLY A 196 10.94 -13.21 -28.50
N HIS A 197 10.55 -14.49 -28.62
CA HIS A 197 9.17 -14.91 -28.39
C HIS A 197 8.96 -15.39 -26.96
N ILE A 198 7.77 -15.10 -26.42
CA ILE A 198 7.40 -15.45 -25.05
C ILE A 198 6.25 -16.47 -25.07
N ALA A 199 6.31 -17.48 -24.21
CA ALA A 199 5.22 -18.40 -23.98
C ALA A 199 5.06 -18.69 -22.49
N ALA A 200 3.85 -19.05 -22.08
CA ALA A 200 3.50 -19.41 -20.71
C ALA A 200 2.59 -20.64 -20.67
N GLY A 201 2.72 -21.48 -19.66
CA GLY A 201 1.86 -22.65 -19.50
C GLY A 201 1.97 -23.30 -18.13
N GLY A 202 0.92 -24.02 -17.74
CA GLY A 202 0.84 -24.66 -16.44
C GLY A 202 -0.05 -25.89 -16.42
N SER A 203 0.09 -26.70 -15.36
CA SER A 203 -0.64 -27.94 -15.13
C SER A 203 -0.91 -28.17 -13.65
N THR A 204 -2.06 -28.75 -13.30
CA THR A 204 -2.41 -28.98 -11.89
C THR A 204 -3.39 -30.13 -11.68
N GLY A 205 -3.30 -30.75 -10.50
CA GLY A 205 -4.35 -31.61 -9.94
C GLY A 205 -5.43 -30.83 -9.17
N GLY A 206 -5.26 -29.52 -8.92
CA GLY A 206 -6.11 -28.71 -8.06
C GLY A 206 -5.96 -29.04 -6.56
N PRO A 207 -6.80 -28.50 -5.67
CA PRO A 207 -6.69 -28.76 -4.24
C PRO A 207 -7.15 -30.18 -3.86
N THR A 208 -6.51 -30.79 -2.87
CA THR A 208 -6.93 -32.08 -2.30
C THR A 208 -8.37 -31.98 -1.79
N GLY A 209 -9.22 -32.95 -2.14
CA GLY A 209 -10.62 -32.98 -1.72
C GLY A 209 -11.54 -32.09 -2.56
N LYS A 210 -11.06 -31.53 -3.69
CA LYS A 210 -11.93 -30.75 -4.60
C LYS A 210 -13.13 -31.55 -5.08
N MET A 211 -14.21 -30.86 -5.42
CA MET A 211 -15.35 -31.47 -6.11
C MET A 211 -14.95 -31.97 -7.50
N ASN A 212 -15.50 -33.10 -7.93
CA ASN A 212 -15.34 -33.57 -9.30
C ASN A 212 -15.92 -32.53 -10.27
N GLY A 213 -15.22 -32.27 -11.36
CA GLY A 213 -15.57 -31.24 -12.35
C GLY A 213 -15.05 -29.84 -12.03
N ARG A 214 -14.38 -29.62 -10.89
CA ARG A 214 -13.81 -28.31 -10.56
C ARG A 214 -12.59 -28.01 -11.45
N ILE A 215 -12.70 -26.91 -12.19
CA ILE A 215 -11.63 -26.31 -13.01
C ILE A 215 -11.13 -25.02 -12.34
N GLY A 216 -9.82 -24.79 -12.39
CA GLY A 216 -9.16 -23.64 -11.80
C GLY A 216 -8.62 -22.62 -12.77
N ASP A 217 -7.88 -21.68 -12.21
CA ASP A 217 -7.12 -20.66 -12.92
C ASP A 217 -6.10 -21.25 -13.90
N THR A 218 -5.50 -22.40 -13.56
CA THR A 218 -4.34 -22.96 -14.28
C THR A 218 -4.60 -23.24 -15.75
N ALA A 219 -5.82 -23.69 -16.11
CA ALA A 219 -6.15 -23.93 -17.51
C ALA A 219 -6.80 -22.71 -18.18
N ILE A 220 -7.06 -21.62 -17.46
CA ILE A 220 -7.86 -20.48 -17.93
C ILE A 220 -6.94 -19.31 -18.30
N LEU A 221 -6.96 -18.94 -19.58
CA LEU A 221 -6.29 -17.74 -20.09
C LEU A 221 -6.76 -16.51 -19.31
N ASP A 222 -5.86 -15.55 -19.09
CA ASP A 222 -6.07 -14.30 -18.32
C ASP A 222 -6.22 -14.50 -16.79
N ALA A 223 -6.40 -15.73 -16.32
CA ALA A 223 -6.48 -16.06 -14.90
C ALA A 223 -5.14 -16.58 -14.36
N GLY A 224 -4.81 -17.84 -14.64
CA GLY A 224 -3.60 -18.50 -14.12
C GLY A 224 -2.39 -18.43 -15.06
N LEU A 225 -2.61 -18.10 -16.32
CA LEU A 225 -1.55 -17.90 -17.31
C LEU A 225 -1.92 -16.84 -18.35
N TYR A 226 -0.90 -16.15 -18.85
CA TYR A 226 -1.01 -15.16 -19.92
C TYR A 226 0.33 -15.05 -20.65
N ALA A 227 0.32 -14.80 -21.96
CA ALA A 227 1.49 -14.33 -22.68
C ALA A 227 1.09 -13.49 -23.89
N ASP A 228 1.87 -12.45 -24.16
CA ASP A 228 1.87 -11.68 -25.39
C ASP A 228 3.31 -11.38 -25.83
N THR A 229 3.50 -10.44 -26.76
CA THR A 229 4.83 -10.06 -27.23
C THR A 229 5.65 -9.27 -26.22
N GLN A 230 5.03 -8.79 -25.13
CA GLN A 230 5.67 -7.96 -24.10
C GLN A 230 6.00 -8.75 -22.84
N LEU A 231 5.16 -9.70 -22.43
CA LEU A 231 5.39 -10.49 -21.22
C LEU A 231 4.70 -11.85 -21.22
N GLY A 232 5.12 -12.71 -20.30
CA GLY A 232 4.43 -13.95 -19.94
C GLY A 232 4.31 -14.09 -18.42
N VAL A 233 3.23 -14.75 -17.95
CA VAL A 233 2.91 -14.94 -16.53
C VAL A 233 2.37 -16.34 -16.32
N VAL A 234 2.77 -16.98 -15.23
CA VAL A 234 2.16 -18.20 -14.69
C VAL A 234 1.94 -18.06 -13.18
N CYS A 235 0.80 -18.51 -12.68
CA CYS A 235 0.39 -18.37 -11.28
C CYS A 235 0.32 -19.72 -10.55
N SER A 236 0.40 -19.66 -9.22
CA SER A 236 0.14 -20.77 -8.31
C SER A 236 -0.53 -20.26 -7.03
N GLY A 237 -1.35 -21.08 -6.38
CA GLY A 237 -1.96 -20.77 -5.08
C GLY A 237 -3.43 -21.12 -5.05
N SER A 238 -4.24 -20.28 -4.37
CA SER A 238 -5.70 -20.46 -4.32
C SER A 238 -6.31 -20.21 -5.70
N GLY A 239 -6.50 -21.28 -6.47
CA GLY A 239 -6.95 -21.16 -7.86
C GLY A 239 -8.31 -20.47 -8.03
N ASP A 240 -9.22 -20.59 -7.06
CA ASP A 240 -10.51 -19.89 -7.10
C ASP A 240 -10.36 -18.38 -6.92
N GLN A 241 -9.40 -17.94 -6.10
CA GLN A 241 -9.13 -16.51 -5.89
C GLN A 241 -8.33 -15.94 -7.06
N ILE A 242 -7.34 -16.67 -7.56
CA ILE A 242 -6.59 -16.29 -8.77
C ILE A 242 -7.55 -16.10 -9.94
N PHE A 243 -8.51 -17.01 -10.10
CA PHE A 243 -9.53 -16.91 -11.13
C PHE A 243 -10.45 -15.69 -10.91
N LYS A 244 -11.03 -15.51 -9.72
CA LYS A 244 -11.90 -14.34 -9.42
C LYS A 244 -11.23 -13.00 -9.67
N HIS A 245 -9.92 -12.91 -9.47
CA HIS A 245 -9.16 -11.66 -9.59
C HIS A 245 -8.43 -11.50 -10.94
N SER A 246 -8.47 -12.51 -11.83
CA SER A 246 -7.79 -12.50 -13.13
C SER A 246 -6.32 -12.08 -13.04
N VAL A 247 -5.56 -12.70 -12.13
CA VAL A 247 -4.23 -12.24 -11.72
C VAL A 247 -3.28 -12.06 -12.90
N ALA A 248 -3.19 -13.05 -13.80
CA ALA A 248 -2.29 -12.97 -14.95
C ALA A 248 -2.58 -11.77 -15.86
N ALA A 249 -3.86 -11.49 -16.16
CA ALA A 249 -4.26 -10.32 -16.94
C ALA A 249 -4.03 -8.99 -16.20
N GLN A 250 -4.18 -8.97 -14.86
CA GLN A 250 -3.86 -7.76 -14.08
C GLN A 250 -2.38 -7.40 -14.17
N VAL A 251 -1.48 -8.39 -14.11
CA VAL A 251 -0.04 -8.15 -14.33
C VAL A 251 0.21 -7.52 -15.70
N ALA A 252 -0.38 -8.09 -16.76
CA ALA A 252 -0.26 -7.55 -18.12
C ALA A 252 -0.78 -6.11 -18.22
N LYS A 253 -1.96 -5.84 -17.65
CA LYS A 253 -2.59 -4.52 -17.64
C LYS A 253 -1.75 -3.49 -16.89
N TYR A 254 -1.29 -3.81 -15.69
CA TYR A 254 -0.46 -2.92 -14.90
C TYR A 254 0.87 -2.63 -15.60
N HIS A 255 1.56 -3.66 -16.08
CA HIS A 255 2.81 -3.48 -16.79
C HIS A 255 2.65 -2.58 -18.03
N THR A 256 1.58 -2.79 -18.81
CA THR A 256 1.26 -1.98 -19.99
C THR A 256 0.95 -0.51 -19.64
N SER A 257 0.56 -0.20 -18.40
CA SER A 257 0.39 1.19 -17.92
C SER A 257 1.70 1.91 -17.55
N GLY A 258 2.85 1.26 -17.70
CA GLY A 258 4.17 1.87 -17.54
C GLY A 258 4.85 1.64 -16.18
N ILE A 259 4.35 0.72 -15.34
CA ILE A 259 5.03 0.33 -14.10
C ILE A 259 5.88 -0.93 -14.32
N SER A 260 6.94 -1.10 -13.50
CA SER A 260 7.86 -2.25 -13.63
C SER A 260 7.14 -3.60 -13.49
N LEU A 261 7.64 -4.65 -14.16
CA LEU A 261 7.06 -6.00 -14.10
C LEU A 261 6.91 -6.51 -12.66
N ARG A 262 7.90 -6.21 -11.81
CA ARG A 262 7.87 -6.59 -10.39
C ARG A 262 6.75 -5.89 -9.64
N GLU A 263 6.56 -4.60 -9.85
CA GLU A 263 5.49 -3.85 -9.21
C GLU A 263 4.11 -4.28 -9.70
N ALA A 264 3.97 -4.54 -11.01
CA ALA A 264 2.76 -5.11 -11.59
C ALA A 264 2.38 -6.46 -10.95
N ALA A 265 3.36 -7.36 -10.78
CA ALA A 265 3.18 -8.64 -10.09
C ALA A 265 2.67 -8.45 -8.65
N ARG A 266 3.27 -7.54 -7.91
CA ARG A 266 2.93 -7.26 -6.50
C ARG A 266 1.52 -6.71 -6.35
N GLN A 267 1.13 -5.77 -7.23
CA GLN A 267 -0.23 -5.21 -7.23
C GLN A 267 -1.30 -6.25 -7.59
N ALA A 268 -1.00 -7.16 -8.52
CA ALA A 268 -1.92 -8.25 -8.87
C ALA A 268 -2.09 -9.24 -7.70
N LEU A 269 -0.99 -9.64 -7.05
CA LEU A 269 -1.02 -10.54 -5.89
C LEU A 269 -1.73 -9.93 -4.66
N PHE A 270 -1.67 -8.61 -4.49
CA PHE A 270 -2.31 -7.92 -3.38
C PHE A 270 -3.82 -8.21 -3.30
N SER A 271 -4.50 -8.26 -4.43
CA SER A 271 -5.95 -8.51 -4.49
C SER A 271 -6.33 -9.88 -3.92
N VAL A 272 -5.54 -10.91 -4.23
CA VAL A 272 -5.75 -12.28 -3.73
C VAL A 272 -5.38 -12.41 -2.25
N ALA A 273 -4.30 -11.74 -1.85
CA ALA A 273 -3.84 -11.80 -0.48
C ALA A 273 -4.76 -11.02 0.48
N ALA A 274 -5.41 -9.94 0.01
CA ALA A 274 -6.45 -9.24 0.76
C ALA A 274 -7.68 -10.13 1.03
N ALA A 275 -7.92 -11.16 0.21
CA ALA A 275 -8.94 -12.18 0.45
C ALA A 275 -8.49 -13.28 1.45
N GLY A 276 -7.31 -13.13 2.08
CA GLY A 276 -6.81 -14.03 3.11
C GLY A 276 -6.21 -15.33 2.59
N THR A 277 -5.85 -15.40 1.31
CA THR A 277 -5.31 -16.62 0.68
C THR A 277 -3.94 -16.42 0.05
N SER A 278 -3.20 -17.51 -0.06
CA SER A 278 -1.84 -17.50 -0.61
C SER A 278 -1.83 -17.65 -2.11
N CYS A 279 -0.95 -16.89 -2.75
CA CYS A 279 -0.78 -16.82 -4.19
C CYS A 279 0.66 -16.45 -4.54
N ALA A 280 1.15 -16.97 -5.65
CA ALA A 280 2.46 -16.68 -6.19
C ALA A 280 2.40 -16.64 -7.71
N LEU A 281 3.39 -15.99 -8.32
CA LEU A 281 3.53 -15.97 -9.77
C LEU A 281 4.99 -15.87 -10.21
N ALA A 282 5.27 -16.39 -11.40
CA ALA A 282 6.50 -16.16 -12.14
C ALA A 282 6.18 -15.44 -13.45
N ALA A 283 6.99 -14.45 -13.80
CA ALA A 283 6.81 -13.67 -15.02
C ALA A 283 8.15 -13.33 -15.69
N VAL A 284 8.11 -13.18 -17.02
CA VAL A 284 9.25 -12.74 -17.84
C VAL A 284 8.75 -11.71 -18.85
N ASP A 285 9.44 -10.57 -18.99
CA ASP A 285 9.16 -9.57 -20.03
C ASP A 285 10.11 -9.67 -21.23
N ALA A 286 9.79 -8.93 -22.30
CA ALA A 286 10.53 -8.87 -23.55
C ALA A 286 11.94 -8.29 -23.39
N GLU A 287 12.17 -7.50 -22.33
CA GLU A 287 13.49 -7.01 -21.94
C GLU A 287 14.35 -8.08 -21.23
N GLY A 288 13.74 -9.21 -20.86
CA GLY A 288 14.40 -10.34 -20.23
C GLY A 288 14.50 -10.23 -18.70
N ASN A 289 13.70 -9.37 -18.07
CA ASN A 289 13.56 -9.32 -16.62
C ASN A 289 12.77 -10.53 -16.15
N ILE A 290 13.27 -11.21 -15.11
CA ILE A 290 12.59 -12.34 -14.46
C ILE A 290 12.04 -11.86 -13.12
N VAL A 291 10.74 -12.07 -12.90
CA VAL A 291 10.05 -11.72 -11.66
C VAL A 291 9.44 -12.97 -11.05
N ILE A 292 9.72 -13.17 -9.77
CA ILE A 292 9.16 -14.23 -8.94
C ILE A 292 8.62 -13.53 -7.69
N GLU A 293 7.33 -13.65 -7.44
CA GLU A 293 6.67 -13.00 -6.31
C GLU A 293 5.69 -13.97 -5.65
N SER A 294 5.65 -13.97 -4.32
CA SER A 294 4.81 -14.89 -3.54
C SER A 294 4.28 -14.23 -2.28
N THR A 295 3.00 -14.46 -2.00
CA THR A 295 2.34 -14.19 -0.71
C THR A 295 2.23 -15.46 0.15
N ALA A 296 2.64 -16.60 -0.40
CA ALA A 296 2.79 -17.86 0.30
C ALA A 296 4.13 -17.94 1.04
N ARG A 297 4.17 -18.69 2.14
CA ARG A 297 5.41 -18.96 2.89
C ARG A 297 6.53 -19.53 2.04
N LEU A 298 6.18 -20.45 1.14
CA LEU A 298 7.12 -21.13 0.25
C LEU A 298 6.64 -21.03 -1.18
N PHE A 299 7.54 -20.65 -2.09
CA PHE A 299 7.31 -20.79 -3.53
C PHE A 299 8.49 -21.49 -4.18
N SER A 300 8.26 -22.72 -4.66
CA SER A 300 9.32 -23.54 -5.24
C SER A 300 9.54 -23.15 -6.70
N VAL A 301 10.73 -22.66 -7.03
CA VAL A 301 11.02 -22.04 -8.34
C VAL A 301 12.40 -22.38 -8.87
N GLY A 302 12.52 -22.40 -10.19
CA GLY A 302 13.78 -22.48 -10.92
C GLY A 302 13.81 -21.45 -12.03
N TRP A 303 14.94 -20.79 -12.26
CA TRP A 303 15.08 -19.84 -13.36
C TRP A 303 16.49 -19.85 -13.94
N GLY A 304 16.59 -19.40 -15.18
CA GLY A 304 17.84 -19.47 -15.92
C GLY A 304 17.97 -18.42 -17.01
N THR A 305 19.22 -18.17 -17.36
CA THR A 305 19.61 -17.21 -18.40
C THR A 305 20.67 -17.79 -19.32
N SER A 306 20.75 -17.28 -20.55
CA SER A 306 21.78 -17.62 -21.53
C SER A 306 23.23 -17.40 -21.05
N SER A 307 23.45 -16.62 -19.98
CA SER A 307 24.75 -16.43 -19.33
C SER A 307 25.18 -17.58 -18.40
N GLY A 308 24.40 -18.65 -18.28
CA GLY A 308 24.79 -19.86 -17.56
C GLY A 308 24.50 -19.86 -16.05
N VAL A 309 23.78 -18.87 -15.53
CA VAL A 309 23.29 -18.87 -14.15
C VAL A 309 21.97 -19.62 -14.11
N LEU A 310 21.99 -20.85 -13.62
CA LEU A 310 20.81 -21.61 -13.22
C LEU A 310 20.64 -21.47 -11.72
N THR A 311 19.44 -21.15 -11.26
CA THR A 311 19.16 -21.02 -9.84
C THR A 311 17.84 -21.67 -9.52
N THR A 312 17.83 -22.47 -8.46
CA THR A 312 16.62 -23.02 -7.85
C THR A 312 16.54 -22.56 -6.41
N SER A 313 15.36 -22.16 -5.96
CA SER A 313 15.15 -21.79 -4.57
C SER A 313 13.75 -22.11 -4.09
N LEU A 314 13.63 -22.22 -2.78
CA LEU A 314 12.35 -22.02 -2.10
C LEU A 314 12.27 -20.52 -1.82
N HIS A 315 11.67 -19.80 -2.75
CA HIS A 315 11.60 -18.36 -2.71
C HIS A 315 10.76 -17.92 -1.51
N PRO A 316 11.34 -17.17 -0.55
CA PRO A 316 10.60 -16.68 0.61
C PRO A 316 9.57 -15.62 0.18
N THR A 317 8.64 -15.30 1.06
CA THR A 317 7.66 -14.22 0.84
C THR A 317 8.42 -12.90 0.64
N THR A 318 8.26 -12.27 -0.52
CA THR A 318 8.98 -11.03 -0.91
C THR A 318 8.39 -9.74 -0.37
N PHE A 319 7.33 -9.85 0.40
CA PHE A 319 6.65 -8.73 1.02
C PHE A 319 6.83 -8.83 2.52
N PRO A 320 7.12 -7.73 3.22
CA PRO A 320 6.22 -7.53 4.33
C PRO A 320 4.90 -7.09 3.65
N ILE A 321 3.80 -7.76 3.96
CA ILE A 321 2.56 -7.02 4.24
C ILE A 321 1.72 -6.55 3.05
N LEU A 322 0.51 -7.11 2.96
CA LEU A 322 -0.63 -6.41 2.38
C LEU A 322 -0.55 -4.91 2.69
N SER A 323 -0.62 -3.99 1.73
CA SER A 323 -0.54 -2.53 1.97
C SER A 323 -1.30 -2.01 3.21
N CYS A 324 -2.36 -2.69 3.64
CA CYS A 324 -3.06 -2.47 4.90
C CYS A 324 -2.26 -2.69 6.21
N HIS A 325 -1.16 -3.46 6.26
CA HIS A 325 -0.34 -3.59 7.48
C HIS A 325 0.96 -2.75 7.46
N THR A 326 1.23 -2.01 6.37
CA THR A 326 2.44 -1.18 6.23
C THR A 326 2.20 0.12 6.99
N PHE A 327 3.08 0.49 7.92
CA PHE A 327 2.93 1.71 8.71
C PHE A 327 4.05 2.73 8.51
N TYR A 328 5.09 2.39 7.73
CA TYR A 328 6.12 3.34 7.30
C TYR A 328 6.64 2.94 5.92
N GLU A 329 6.75 3.91 5.03
CA GLU A 329 7.33 3.73 3.71
C GLU A 329 8.03 5.01 3.25
N ASP A 330 9.23 4.87 2.68
CA ASP A 330 9.93 5.94 1.98
C ASP A 330 10.54 5.41 0.65
N SER A 331 11.39 6.21 0.01
CA SER A 331 12.07 5.83 -1.25
C SER A 331 12.99 4.60 -1.13
N HIS A 332 13.43 4.25 0.07
CA HIS A 332 14.46 3.26 0.36
C HIS A 332 13.96 2.09 1.22
N LEU A 333 13.09 2.35 2.20
CA LEU A 333 12.68 1.40 3.22
C LEU A 333 11.16 1.28 3.31
N LEU A 334 10.68 0.06 3.51
CA LEU A 334 9.27 -0.25 3.77
C LEU A 334 9.19 -1.06 5.07
N ILE A 335 8.31 -0.66 5.98
CA ILE A 335 8.19 -1.26 7.31
C ILE A 335 6.72 -1.54 7.67
N GLY A 336 6.46 -2.72 8.22
CA GLY A 336 5.23 -2.97 8.95
C GLY A 336 5.21 -4.31 9.71
N HIS A 337 4.04 -4.71 10.21
CA HIS A 337 3.87 -5.98 10.92
C HIS A 337 3.99 -7.25 10.06
N SER A 338 4.80 -8.21 10.49
CA SER A 338 4.88 -9.53 9.85
C SER A 338 3.52 -10.23 9.83
N ARG A 339 3.18 -10.85 8.70
CA ARG A 339 2.03 -11.79 8.61
C ARG A 339 2.36 -13.17 9.22
N TYR A 340 3.62 -13.38 9.59
CA TYR A 340 4.16 -14.59 10.22
C TYR A 340 4.87 -14.23 11.55
N PRO A 341 4.17 -13.63 12.52
CA PRO A 341 4.79 -13.15 13.73
C PRO A 341 5.26 -14.31 14.61
N THR A 342 6.37 -14.11 15.31
CA THR A 342 6.86 -15.01 16.38
C THR A 342 6.49 -14.51 17.77
N THR A 343 6.02 -13.27 17.86
CA THR A 343 5.58 -12.59 19.08
C THR A 343 4.65 -11.43 18.70
N PRO A 344 3.79 -10.91 19.61
CA PRO A 344 2.96 -9.76 19.30
C PRO A 344 3.80 -8.56 18.82
N GLY A 345 3.42 -7.98 17.68
CA GLY A 345 4.10 -6.82 17.10
C GLY A 345 5.38 -7.10 16.32
N HIS A 346 5.74 -8.37 16.07
CA HIS A 346 6.85 -8.71 15.18
C HIS A 346 6.71 -7.93 13.86
N THR A 347 7.70 -7.11 13.56
CA THR A 347 7.72 -6.16 12.44
C THR A 347 8.88 -6.46 11.51
N LEU A 348 8.67 -6.31 10.20
CA LEU A 348 9.68 -6.46 9.18
C LEU A 348 10.01 -5.08 8.61
N ALA A 349 11.30 -4.81 8.40
CA ALA A 349 11.81 -3.66 7.65
C ALA A 349 12.54 -4.16 6.41
N ILE A 350 12.09 -3.75 5.22
CA ILE A 350 12.56 -4.25 3.93
C ILE A 350 13.15 -3.12 3.08
N VAL A 351 14.38 -3.33 2.62
CA VAL A 351 15.10 -2.44 1.71
C VAL A 351 14.55 -2.63 0.28
N LYS A 352 13.94 -1.57 -0.27
CA LYS A 352 13.18 -1.60 -1.53
C LYS A 352 14.03 -1.87 -2.77
N SER A 353 15.32 -1.54 -2.75
CA SER A 353 16.23 -1.85 -3.86
C SER A 353 16.43 -3.35 -4.08
N GLY A 354 16.10 -4.19 -3.09
CA GLY A 354 16.39 -5.62 -3.10
C GLY A 354 17.87 -5.95 -2.85
N ALA A 355 18.72 -4.95 -2.63
CA ALA A 355 20.12 -5.16 -2.30
C ALA A 355 20.29 -5.72 -0.88
N ASP A 356 21.25 -6.62 -0.70
CA ASP A 356 21.67 -7.11 0.62
C ASP A 356 22.09 -5.94 1.52
N LEU A 357 21.71 -6.00 2.80
CA LEU A 357 21.89 -4.91 3.76
C LEU A 357 23.36 -4.45 3.85
N PHE A 358 24.31 -5.39 3.94
CA PHE A 358 25.74 -5.10 4.04
C PHE A 358 26.42 -4.79 2.69
N SER A 359 25.66 -4.79 1.60
CA SER A 359 26.12 -4.34 0.27
C SER A 359 25.74 -2.88 0.01
N LEU A 360 24.93 -2.27 0.89
CA LEU A 360 24.63 -0.85 0.84
C LEU A 360 25.87 -0.01 1.17
N PRO A 361 26.00 1.20 0.58
CA PRO A 361 26.92 2.23 1.06
C PRO A 361 26.77 2.46 2.57
N SER A 362 27.88 2.74 3.27
CA SER A 362 27.90 2.81 4.74
C SER A 362 26.93 3.85 5.31
N ASP A 363 26.73 4.98 4.64
CA ASP A 363 25.76 6.01 5.00
C ASP A 363 24.32 5.48 4.91
N LYS A 364 23.98 4.84 3.79
CA LYS A 364 22.66 4.22 3.58
C LYS A 364 22.38 3.07 4.55
N PHE A 365 23.39 2.26 4.86
CA PHE A 365 23.30 1.23 5.89
C PHE A 365 22.96 1.84 7.26
N VAL A 366 23.70 2.87 7.67
CA VAL A 366 23.48 3.54 8.96
C VAL A 366 22.10 4.20 9.01
N ASP A 367 21.67 4.87 7.94
CA ASP A 367 20.36 5.53 7.89
C ASP A 367 19.19 4.53 7.88
N THR A 368 19.39 3.35 7.28
CA THR A 368 18.45 2.22 7.38
C THR A 368 18.27 1.84 8.85
N LEU A 369 19.37 1.63 9.58
CA LEU A 369 19.30 1.23 10.99
C LEU A 369 18.84 2.35 11.93
N ASP A 370 19.07 3.62 11.59
CA ASP A 370 18.52 4.79 12.29
C ASP A 370 16.98 4.78 12.25
N THR A 371 16.41 4.47 11.08
CA THR A 371 14.96 4.37 10.88
C THR A 371 14.38 3.14 11.58
N THR A 372 15.07 2.01 11.49
CA THR A 372 14.72 0.78 12.22
C THR A 372 14.76 1.00 13.74
N SER A 373 15.72 1.78 14.26
CA SER A 373 15.80 2.15 15.68
C SER A 373 14.60 2.99 16.13
N ARG A 374 14.20 4.01 15.34
CA ARG A 374 12.98 4.79 15.61
C ARG A 374 11.73 3.90 15.65
N THR A 375 11.64 2.94 14.72
CA THR A 375 10.55 1.96 14.68
C THR A 375 10.52 1.10 15.94
N ALA A 376 11.67 0.58 16.37
CA ALA A 376 11.79 -0.23 17.57
C ALA A 376 11.29 0.51 18.82
N ALA A 377 11.62 1.80 18.96
CA ALA A 377 11.11 2.64 20.05
C ALA A 377 9.57 2.79 20.02
N LEU A 378 8.98 2.98 18.83
CA LEU A 378 7.52 3.05 18.67
C LEU A 378 6.83 1.71 18.99
N LEU A 379 7.45 0.59 18.61
CA LEU A 379 6.96 -0.74 18.94
C LEU A 379 6.98 -0.97 20.45
N CYS A 380 8.09 -0.66 21.13
CA CYS A 380 8.18 -0.73 22.59
C CYS A 380 7.06 0.07 23.27
N GLN A 381 6.83 1.31 22.82
CA GLN A 381 5.77 2.15 23.33
C GLN A 381 4.36 1.60 23.03
N HIS A 382 4.14 1.04 21.85
CA HIS A 382 2.81 0.55 21.46
C HIS A 382 2.41 -0.74 22.17
N TYR A 383 3.34 -1.66 22.29
CA TYR A 383 3.13 -2.99 22.86
C TYR A 383 3.49 -3.06 24.35
N GLU A 384 3.83 -1.92 24.96
CA GLU A 384 4.18 -1.79 26.38
C GLU A 384 5.31 -2.75 26.80
N VAL A 385 6.29 -2.95 25.92
CA VAL A 385 7.49 -3.72 26.20
C VAL A 385 8.68 -2.81 26.45
N GLU A 386 9.59 -3.25 27.31
CA GLU A 386 10.78 -2.46 27.66
C GLU A 386 11.82 -2.46 26.54
N ARG A 387 11.90 -3.54 25.73
CA ARG A 387 12.99 -3.76 24.77
C ARG A 387 12.51 -4.41 23.47
N CYS A 388 13.24 -4.16 22.40
CA CYS A 388 13.02 -4.76 21.08
C CYS A 388 14.35 -5.30 20.54
N ALA A 389 14.33 -6.54 20.06
CA ALA A 389 15.47 -7.16 19.39
C ALA A 389 15.45 -6.91 17.89
N LEU A 390 16.63 -7.03 17.27
CA LEU A 390 16.80 -7.02 15.82
C LEU A 390 17.48 -8.30 15.36
N VAL A 391 16.97 -8.91 14.30
CA VAL A 391 17.61 -10.06 13.63
C VAL A 391 17.57 -9.85 12.12
N THR A 392 18.71 -10.01 11.44
CA THR A 392 18.78 -10.02 9.98
C THR A 392 19.82 -11.00 9.49
N GLU A 393 19.52 -11.71 8.41
CA GLU A 393 20.45 -12.63 7.72
C GLU A 393 21.42 -11.88 6.78
N GLY A 394 21.38 -10.55 6.78
CA GLY A 394 22.18 -9.71 5.89
C GLY A 394 21.62 -9.54 4.50
N ASN A 395 20.46 -10.15 4.20
CA ASN A 395 19.68 -9.87 2.99
C ASN A 395 18.98 -8.49 3.11
N ASN A 396 18.03 -8.21 2.23
CA ASN A 396 17.28 -6.96 2.22
C ASN A 396 16.20 -6.86 3.33
N CYS A 397 16.12 -7.79 4.28
CA CYS A 397 15.07 -7.87 5.30
C CYS A 397 15.64 -7.87 6.73
N LEU A 398 14.98 -7.13 7.61
CA LEU A 398 15.30 -7.04 9.04
C LEU A 398 14.05 -7.32 9.86
N SER A 399 14.19 -8.16 10.89
CA SER A 399 13.13 -8.50 11.83
C SER A 399 13.30 -7.70 13.12
N LEU A 400 12.27 -6.94 13.49
CA LEU A 400 12.13 -6.28 14.78
C LEU A 400 11.19 -7.11 15.66
N ILE A 401 11.69 -7.52 16.83
CA ILE A 401 11.01 -8.47 17.71
C ILE A 401 10.82 -7.82 19.08
N PRO A 402 9.61 -7.28 19.39
CA PRO A 402 9.28 -6.80 20.73
C PRO A 402 9.45 -7.93 21.77
N LEU A 403 10.13 -7.64 22.88
CA LEU A 403 10.47 -8.68 23.87
C LEU A 403 9.51 -8.61 25.06
N HIS A 404 8.45 -9.40 24.98
CA HIS A 404 7.37 -9.44 25.97
C HIS A 404 7.76 -10.20 27.25
N GLY A 405 7.11 -9.87 28.37
CA GLY A 405 7.28 -10.56 29.65
C GLY A 405 8.51 -10.13 30.46
N LEU A 406 9.22 -9.09 30.04
CA LEU A 406 10.37 -8.54 30.76
C LEU A 406 9.95 -7.40 31.69
N THR A 407 10.64 -7.28 32.83
CA THR A 407 10.45 -6.18 33.80
C THR A 407 11.58 -5.16 33.69
N LYS A 408 11.43 -3.99 34.32
CA LYS A 408 12.50 -2.98 34.39
C LYS A 408 13.78 -3.48 35.08
N ASP A 409 13.62 -4.31 36.11
CA ASP A 409 14.73 -4.97 36.83
C ASP A 409 15.03 -6.36 36.23
N TRP A 410 15.13 -6.43 34.89
CA TRP A 410 15.28 -7.70 34.19
C TRP A 410 16.55 -8.45 34.60
N LYS A 411 16.47 -9.78 34.55
CA LYS A 411 17.61 -10.69 34.71
C LYS A 411 17.81 -11.47 33.41
N PRO A 412 19.06 -11.84 33.05
CA PRO A 412 19.30 -12.66 31.86
C PRO A 412 18.46 -13.94 31.88
N ILE A 413 17.67 -14.15 30.83
CA ILE A 413 16.99 -15.41 30.55
C ILE A 413 17.89 -16.13 29.56
N ILE A 414 18.54 -17.21 29.99
CA ILE A 414 19.49 -17.96 29.17
C ILE A 414 18.80 -19.23 28.68
N SER A 415 18.81 -19.47 27.37
CA SER A 415 18.37 -20.75 26.81
C SER A 415 19.38 -21.86 27.15
N ASP A 416 18.89 -23.00 27.59
CA ASP A 416 19.68 -24.22 27.78
C ASP A 416 20.01 -24.93 26.46
N GLN A 417 19.34 -24.54 25.38
CA GLN A 417 19.53 -25.11 24.05
C GLN A 417 20.79 -24.55 23.40
N LYS A 418 21.77 -25.43 23.18
CA LYS A 418 22.97 -25.12 22.37
C LYS A 418 22.75 -25.54 20.93
N GLU A 419 23.23 -24.74 19.97
CA GLU A 419 23.19 -25.08 18.55
C GLU A 419 24.52 -24.78 17.85
N PHE A 420 24.89 -25.60 16.87
CA PHE A 420 26.07 -25.37 16.05
C PHE A 420 25.83 -25.83 14.62
N HIS A 421 26.13 -24.95 13.68
CA HIS A 421 25.95 -25.19 12.25
C HIS A 421 27.20 -24.74 11.49
N GLU A 422 27.90 -25.68 10.84
CA GLU A 422 29.02 -25.35 9.95
C GLU A 422 28.55 -24.66 8.67
N THR A 423 27.35 -25.00 8.21
CA THR A 423 26.70 -24.42 7.01
C THR A 423 25.36 -23.80 7.39
N PHE A 424 24.97 -22.74 6.68
CA PHE A 424 23.78 -21.96 6.96
C PHE A 424 22.51 -22.83 6.89
N PRO A 425 21.78 -23.01 8.02
CA PRO A 425 20.62 -23.90 8.09
C PRO A 425 19.32 -23.26 7.55
N GLY A 426 19.41 -22.10 6.89
CA GLY A 426 18.24 -21.34 6.45
C GLY A 426 17.72 -20.33 7.48
N TYR A 427 18.40 -20.19 8.63
CA TYR A 427 18.11 -19.16 9.64
C TYR A 427 19.36 -18.84 10.47
N ILE A 428 19.33 -17.75 11.23
CA ILE A 428 20.28 -17.45 12.30
C ILE A 428 19.56 -17.32 13.64
N SER A 429 20.24 -17.63 14.73
CA SER A 429 19.72 -17.36 16.07
C SER A 429 20.80 -16.84 17.01
N SER A 430 20.36 -16.31 18.13
CA SER A 430 21.23 -15.81 19.18
C SER A 430 21.66 -16.87 20.20
N LYS A 431 21.20 -18.12 20.05
CA LYS A 431 21.56 -19.25 20.92
C LYS A 431 23.07 -19.52 20.88
N ASP A 432 23.63 -19.82 22.04
CA ASP A 432 25.02 -20.24 22.17
C ASP A 432 25.32 -21.56 21.45
N GLY A 433 26.53 -21.68 20.94
CA GLY A 433 27.13 -22.96 20.55
C GLY A 433 27.85 -23.67 21.69
N PRO A 434 28.34 -24.90 21.43
CA PRO A 434 29.31 -25.54 22.29
C PRO A 434 30.61 -24.71 22.33
N MET A 435 31.36 -24.82 23.43
CA MET A 435 32.63 -24.12 23.57
C MET A 435 33.63 -24.63 22.52
N ILE A 436 34.12 -23.73 21.67
CA ILE A 436 35.09 -24.04 20.62
C ILE A 436 36.48 -24.22 21.24
N ALA A 437 37.24 -25.18 20.70
CA ALA A 437 38.62 -25.42 21.10
C ALA A 437 39.51 -24.21 20.78
N ALA A 438 40.49 -23.94 21.65
CA ALA A 438 41.31 -22.73 21.58
C ALA A 438 42.13 -22.62 20.28
N ASP A 439 42.65 -23.75 19.78
CA ASP A 439 43.38 -23.85 18.51
C ASP A 439 42.52 -23.45 17.30
N THR A 440 41.26 -23.92 17.29
CA THR A 440 40.29 -23.58 16.25
C THR A 440 39.94 -22.08 16.30
N LEU A 441 39.79 -21.52 17.49
CA LEU A 441 39.57 -20.07 17.66
C LEU A 441 40.77 -19.25 17.21
N ASP A 442 42.00 -19.69 17.48
CA ASP A 442 43.23 -19.04 17.04
C ASP A 442 43.33 -19.00 15.51
N ASP A 443 43.05 -20.12 14.83
CA ASP A 443 43.04 -20.20 13.37
C ASP A 443 42.01 -19.26 12.74
N VAL A 444 40.80 -19.25 13.28
CA VAL A 444 39.74 -18.35 12.82
C VAL A 444 40.10 -16.88 13.10
N CYS A 445 40.67 -16.60 14.26
CA CYS A 445 41.11 -15.26 14.65
C CYS A 445 42.19 -14.74 13.68
N LEU A 446 43.23 -15.52 13.42
CA LEU A 446 44.31 -15.18 12.48
C LEU A 446 43.79 -14.92 11.07
N LYS A 447 42.83 -15.74 10.62
CA LYS A 447 42.20 -15.59 9.31
C LYS A 447 41.48 -14.24 9.17
N VAL A 448 40.72 -13.82 10.17
CA VAL A 448 40.03 -12.52 10.14
C VAL A 448 41.01 -11.36 10.37
N GLN A 449 42.00 -11.51 11.25
CA GLN A 449 43.06 -10.52 11.50
C GLN A 449 43.82 -10.18 10.21
N LYS A 450 44.16 -11.19 9.40
CA LYS A 450 44.85 -11.01 8.12
C LYS A 450 44.08 -10.10 7.15
N VAL A 451 42.75 -10.20 7.13
CA VAL A 451 41.88 -9.37 6.27
C VAL A 451 41.62 -8.01 6.88
N SER A 452 41.47 -7.92 8.19
CA SER A 452 41.25 -6.66 8.91
C SER A 452 42.50 -5.77 8.99
N GLY A 453 43.69 -6.35 8.82
CA GLY A 453 44.97 -5.66 9.01
C GLY A 453 45.37 -5.46 10.48
N LEU A 454 44.68 -6.10 11.43
CA LEU A 454 44.99 -5.98 12.85
C LEU A 454 46.33 -6.67 13.20
N THR A 455 47.25 -5.93 13.82
CA THR A 455 48.55 -6.43 14.28
C THR A 455 48.80 -6.06 15.74
N THR A 456 49.57 -6.87 16.46
CA THR A 456 49.99 -6.57 17.84
C THR A 456 51.03 -5.44 17.91
N PRO A 457 51.07 -4.64 19.00
CA PRO A 457 50.27 -4.75 20.21
C PRO A 457 48.84 -4.20 20.05
N PHE A 458 47.87 -4.84 20.69
CA PHE A 458 46.48 -4.38 20.69
C PHE A 458 46.28 -3.14 21.55
N ASN A 459 45.29 -2.32 21.20
CA ASN A 459 44.88 -1.18 22.01
C ASN A 459 43.92 -1.62 23.14
N TYR A 460 44.43 -1.62 24.37
CA TYR A 460 43.70 -1.97 25.59
C TYR A 460 42.98 -0.80 26.28
N ARG A 461 42.86 0.36 25.61
CA ARG A 461 42.16 1.52 26.14
C ARG A 461 40.67 1.21 26.35
N PHE A 462 40.18 1.50 27.56
CA PHE A 462 38.78 1.44 27.96
C PHE A 462 38.31 2.83 28.38
N ASP A 463 37.22 3.31 27.79
CA ASP A 463 36.74 4.69 27.91
C ASP A 463 35.58 4.83 28.92
N GLY A 464 35.60 4.00 29.98
CA GLY A 464 34.64 4.01 31.09
C GLY A 464 35.32 3.86 32.45
N ASP A 465 34.57 3.43 33.46
CA ASP A 465 35.12 3.16 34.80
C ASP A 465 36.21 2.06 34.75
N PRO A 466 37.48 2.37 35.10
CA PRO A 466 38.57 1.39 35.06
C PRO A 466 38.34 0.19 35.98
N TYR A 467 37.49 0.31 37.00
CA TYR A 467 37.14 -0.78 37.92
C TYR A 467 35.90 -1.57 37.51
N ASN A 468 35.33 -1.27 36.33
CA ASN A 468 34.14 -1.97 35.85
C ASN A 468 34.42 -3.47 35.65
N THR A 469 33.69 -4.31 36.37
CA THR A 469 33.89 -5.78 36.41
C THR A 469 33.10 -6.55 35.35
N ASN A 470 32.33 -5.87 34.48
CA ASN A 470 31.60 -6.49 33.37
C ASN A 470 32.57 -7.26 32.45
N LEU A 471 32.11 -8.40 31.91
CA LEU A 471 32.91 -9.32 31.10
C LEU A 471 33.61 -8.59 29.93
N PHE A 472 32.89 -7.78 29.16
CA PHE A 472 33.46 -7.10 28.00
C PHE A 472 34.43 -5.99 28.39
N SER A 473 34.19 -5.29 29.49
CA SER A 473 35.13 -4.30 30.04
C SER A 473 36.50 -4.93 30.32
N ARG A 474 36.50 -6.14 30.91
CA ARG A 474 37.72 -6.89 31.23
C ARG A 474 38.44 -7.43 29.98
N ILE A 475 37.69 -7.89 28.99
CA ILE A 475 38.23 -8.30 27.67
C ILE A 475 38.89 -7.11 26.97
N ILE A 476 38.24 -5.94 26.93
CA ILE A 476 38.77 -4.73 26.28
C ILE A 476 40.11 -4.32 26.91
N ARG A 477 40.24 -4.41 28.24
CA ARG A 477 41.45 -4.10 29.01
C ARG A 477 42.52 -5.20 28.99
N GLY A 478 42.25 -6.36 28.38
CA GLY A 478 43.20 -7.46 28.27
C GLY A 478 43.40 -8.26 29.56
N GLU A 479 42.47 -8.17 30.52
CA GLU A 479 42.51 -8.94 31.76
C GLU A 479 42.10 -10.40 31.57
N LEU A 480 41.43 -10.70 30.45
CA LEU A 480 40.97 -12.03 30.06
C LEU A 480 41.54 -12.38 28.69
N GLY A 481 41.65 -13.68 28.41
CA GLY A 481 42.00 -14.17 27.07
C GLY A 481 41.01 -13.63 26.04
N GLN A 482 41.51 -13.18 24.89
CA GLN A 482 40.71 -12.55 23.85
C GLN A 482 41.12 -13.04 22.46
N TYR A 483 40.12 -13.18 21.59
CA TYR A 483 40.29 -13.49 20.17
C TYR A 483 39.94 -12.24 19.36
N ARG A 484 40.71 -11.16 19.56
CA ARG A 484 40.44 -9.85 18.95
C ARG A 484 40.69 -9.90 17.45
N VAL A 485 39.68 -9.56 16.65
CA VAL A 485 39.74 -9.64 15.18
C VAL A 485 39.75 -8.28 14.51
N TRP A 486 39.29 -7.22 15.17
CA TRP A 486 39.31 -5.87 14.64
C TRP A 486 39.21 -4.84 15.77
N GLU A 487 39.76 -3.65 15.58
CA GLU A 487 39.57 -2.53 16.50
C GLU A 487 39.69 -1.18 15.79
N ASN A 488 39.10 -0.15 16.39
CA ASN A 488 39.39 1.24 16.05
C ASN A 488 39.45 2.12 17.31
N GLU A 489 39.42 3.44 17.13
CA GLU A 489 39.43 4.40 18.24
C GLU A 489 38.24 4.25 19.19
N ASP A 490 37.07 3.79 18.74
CA ASP A 490 35.84 3.80 19.52
C ASP A 490 35.35 2.38 19.89
N HIS A 491 35.79 1.33 19.19
CA HIS A 491 35.21 -0.01 19.23
C HIS A 491 36.26 -1.13 19.14
N VAL A 492 35.85 -2.32 19.57
CA VAL A 492 36.63 -3.57 19.53
C VAL A 492 35.71 -4.71 19.08
N ALA A 493 36.20 -5.58 18.20
CA ALA A 493 35.52 -6.82 17.81
C ALA A 493 36.39 -8.05 18.14
N PHE A 494 35.75 -9.10 18.67
CA PHE A 494 36.41 -10.35 19.04
C PHE A 494 35.49 -11.55 18.82
N LEU A 495 36.06 -12.74 18.63
CA LEU A 495 35.30 -13.99 18.51
C LEU A 495 34.73 -14.41 19.86
N THR A 496 33.51 -14.95 19.84
CA THR A 496 32.94 -15.64 21.01
C THR A 496 33.42 -17.10 21.05
N PRO A 497 33.81 -17.64 22.21
CA PRO A 497 34.11 -19.06 22.35
C PRO A 497 32.85 -19.95 22.25
N PHE A 498 31.65 -19.38 22.36
CA PHE A 498 30.37 -20.09 22.26
C PHE A 498 29.68 -19.84 20.91
N ALA A 499 30.46 -19.80 19.83
CA ALA A 499 29.91 -19.51 18.51
C ALA A 499 29.04 -20.66 18.01
N ASN A 500 27.84 -20.34 17.53
CA ASN A 500 26.97 -21.30 16.84
C ASN A 500 27.32 -21.49 15.35
N THR A 501 28.25 -20.70 14.82
CA THR A 501 28.80 -20.80 13.46
C THR A 501 30.26 -20.33 13.43
N PRO A 502 31.11 -20.84 12.52
CA PRO A 502 32.46 -20.30 12.36
C PRO A 502 32.49 -18.79 12.07
N GLY A 503 33.30 -18.05 12.83
CA GLY A 503 33.47 -16.61 12.64
C GLY A 503 32.45 -15.71 13.35
N PHE A 504 31.59 -16.27 14.21
CA PHE A 504 30.70 -15.47 15.06
C PHE A 504 31.51 -14.45 15.86
N THR A 505 31.27 -13.17 15.56
CA THR A 505 32.03 -12.05 16.11
C THR A 505 31.13 -11.15 16.94
N VAL A 506 31.61 -10.75 18.11
CA VAL A 506 30.96 -9.76 18.99
C VAL A 506 31.68 -8.43 18.83
N LEU A 507 30.95 -7.39 18.43
CA LEU A 507 31.45 -6.01 18.31
C LEU A 507 30.91 -5.15 19.46
N VAL A 508 31.79 -4.47 20.17
CA VAL A 508 31.46 -3.66 21.36
C VAL A 508 32.12 -2.28 21.30
N PRO A 509 31.51 -1.22 21.87
CA PRO A 509 32.18 0.04 22.14
C PRO A 509 33.27 -0.13 23.20
N ARG A 510 34.25 0.79 23.23
CA ARG A 510 35.31 0.83 24.27
C ARG A 510 34.82 1.32 25.63
N ARG A 511 33.58 1.77 25.72
CA ARG A 511 32.91 2.24 26.94
C ARG A 511 31.70 1.37 27.20
N HIS A 512 31.47 1.06 28.48
CA HIS A 512 30.23 0.41 28.89
C HIS A 512 29.02 1.31 28.62
N LEU A 513 28.22 0.90 27.64
CA LEU A 513 26.89 1.44 27.32
C LEU A 513 25.83 0.35 27.61
N PRO A 514 24.57 0.71 27.92
CA PRO A 514 23.50 -0.27 28.15
C PRO A 514 23.35 -1.26 27.00
N SER A 515 23.01 -2.50 27.33
CA SER A 515 22.80 -3.57 26.33
C SER A 515 21.66 -3.34 25.34
N ASP A 516 20.67 -2.54 25.70
CA ASP A 516 19.60 -2.15 24.77
C ASP A 516 20.16 -1.14 23.75
N ILE A 517 20.65 -1.68 22.63
CA ILE A 517 21.27 -0.92 21.54
C ILE A 517 20.34 0.17 21.01
N PHE A 518 19.02 -0.03 20.99
CA PHE A 518 18.10 0.98 20.46
C PHE A 518 17.90 2.16 21.41
N SER A 519 18.20 1.98 22.70
CA SER A 519 18.09 3.03 23.72
C SER A 519 19.35 3.90 23.89
N ILE A 520 20.50 3.49 23.32
CA ILE A 520 21.75 4.25 23.48
C ILE A 520 21.72 5.57 22.71
N ASP A 521 22.54 6.53 23.13
CA ASP A 521 22.63 7.82 22.46
C ASP A 521 22.96 7.69 20.96
N LYS A 522 22.29 8.53 20.16
CA LYS A 522 22.28 8.46 18.69
C LYS A 522 23.68 8.55 18.08
N ALA A 523 24.59 9.33 18.67
CA ALA A 523 25.95 9.46 18.16
C ALA A 523 26.74 8.14 18.34
N TYR A 524 26.59 7.47 19.49
CA TYR A 524 27.20 6.16 19.72
C TYR A 524 26.57 5.08 18.86
N PHE A 525 25.24 5.08 18.72
CA PHE A 525 24.53 4.15 17.83
C PHE A 525 25.07 4.23 16.40
N ARG A 526 25.11 5.43 15.80
CA ARG A 526 25.60 5.60 14.41
C ARG A 526 27.04 5.15 14.23
N LYS A 527 27.93 5.44 15.19
CA LYS A 527 29.32 4.96 15.15
C LYS A 527 29.43 3.43 15.27
N LEU A 528 28.63 2.82 16.14
CA LEU A 528 28.57 1.37 16.32
C LEU A 528 28.07 0.68 15.03
N MET A 529 27.05 1.24 14.37
CA MET A 529 26.53 0.72 13.10
C MET A 529 27.57 0.84 11.97
N ALA A 530 28.29 1.97 11.88
CA ALA A 530 29.38 2.12 10.92
C ALA A 530 30.53 1.12 11.18
N ALA A 531 30.85 0.82 12.44
CA ALA A 531 31.80 -0.23 12.79
C ALA A 531 31.29 -1.62 12.42
N ALA A 532 30.00 -1.91 12.66
CA ALA A 532 29.37 -3.19 12.29
C ALA A 532 29.45 -3.44 10.78
N HIS A 533 29.18 -2.41 9.96
CA HIS A 533 29.32 -2.49 8.49
C HIS A 533 30.74 -2.87 8.06
N ARG A 534 31.77 -2.26 8.68
CA ARG A 534 33.18 -2.56 8.37
C ARG A 534 33.59 -3.96 8.82
N VAL A 535 33.23 -4.37 10.03
CA VAL A 535 33.57 -5.70 10.55
C VAL A 535 32.89 -6.79 9.71
N ALA A 536 31.62 -6.58 9.32
CA ALA A 536 30.92 -7.49 8.42
C ALA A 536 31.62 -7.63 7.05
N ALA A 537 32.20 -6.54 6.51
CA ALA A 537 33.00 -6.61 5.28
C ALA A 537 34.24 -7.49 5.46
N HIS A 538 34.99 -7.31 6.55
CA HIS A 538 36.15 -8.16 6.86
C HIS A 538 35.77 -9.63 7.04
N LEU A 539 34.62 -9.91 7.66
CA LEU A 539 34.12 -11.28 7.81
C LEU A 539 33.74 -11.91 6.46
N LYS A 540 33.03 -11.18 5.60
CA LYS A 540 32.69 -11.63 4.24
C LYS A 540 33.95 -12.01 3.45
N ASP A 541 34.95 -11.12 3.46
CA ASP A 541 36.21 -11.33 2.76
C ASP A 541 37.03 -12.47 3.35
N ALA A 542 37.09 -12.59 4.68
CA ALA A 542 37.83 -13.65 5.36
C ALA A 542 37.26 -15.04 5.03
N PHE A 543 35.94 -15.18 4.98
CA PHE A 543 35.29 -16.47 4.76
C PHE A 543 34.86 -16.72 3.31
N GLY A 544 34.98 -15.74 2.42
CA GLY A 544 34.53 -15.86 1.03
C GLY A 544 33.00 -15.97 0.92
N VAL A 545 32.26 -15.41 1.87
CA VAL A 545 30.80 -15.46 1.92
C VAL A 545 30.18 -14.18 1.38
N SER A 546 29.02 -14.30 0.73
CA SER A 546 28.31 -13.13 0.16
C SER A 546 27.56 -12.31 1.20
N ARG A 547 27.13 -12.93 2.31
CA ARG A 547 26.26 -12.32 3.33
C ARG A 547 26.84 -12.45 4.74
N CYS A 548 26.49 -11.49 5.59
CA CYS A 548 26.75 -11.50 7.02
C CYS A 548 25.45 -11.14 7.74
N GLY A 549 24.99 -11.98 8.66
CA GLY A 549 23.89 -11.69 9.56
C GLY A 549 24.29 -10.77 10.71
N MET A 550 23.28 -10.21 11.37
CA MET A 550 23.43 -9.29 12.50
C MET A 550 22.28 -9.46 13.49
N ILE A 551 22.60 -9.50 14.79
CA ILE A 551 21.63 -9.61 15.87
C ILE A 551 21.87 -8.54 16.94
N PHE A 552 20.81 -7.84 17.33
CA PHE A 552 20.72 -7.06 18.57
C PHE A 552 19.77 -7.79 19.51
N GLU A 553 20.31 -8.36 20.58
CA GLU A 553 19.53 -9.01 21.62
C GLU A 553 19.77 -8.30 22.95
N GLY A 554 21.02 -8.30 23.43
CA GLY A 554 21.40 -7.50 24.60
C GLY A 554 20.88 -8.05 25.94
N PHE A 555 20.55 -9.34 26.04
CA PHE A 555 20.04 -9.92 27.31
C PHE A 555 21.05 -10.78 28.08
N GLU A 556 22.00 -11.42 27.43
CA GLU A 556 22.97 -12.26 28.14
C GLU A 556 23.95 -11.44 28.98
N ILE A 557 24.40 -10.31 28.41
CA ILE A 557 25.40 -9.43 29.00
C ILE A 557 24.89 -8.01 28.88
N ASP A 558 24.75 -7.32 30.02
CA ASP A 558 24.42 -5.90 30.03
C ASP A 558 25.62 -5.07 29.57
N TYR A 559 25.78 -4.93 28.26
CA TYR A 559 26.77 -4.10 27.57
C TYR A 559 26.33 -3.97 26.11
N ALA A 560 26.34 -2.80 25.48
CA ALA A 560 25.96 -2.67 24.07
C ALA A 560 26.85 -3.56 23.17
N HIS A 561 26.27 -4.56 22.49
CA HIS A 561 27.05 -5.48 21.67
C HIS A 561 26.30 -5.98 20.44
N VAL A 562 26.97 -5.94 19.28
CA VAL A 562 26.43 -6.44 18.02
C VAL A 562 27.01 -7.83 17.77
N LYS A 563 26.13 -8.83 17.59
CA LYS A 563 26.48 -10.19 17.17
C LYS A 563 26.50 -10.22 15.64
N LEU A 564 27.67 -10.46 15.02
CA LEU A 564 27.88 -10.54 13.57
C LEU A 564 28.18 -11.99 13.15
N ILE A 565 27.44 -12.50 12.17
CA ILE A 565 27.35 -13.93 11.86
C ILE A 565 27.59 -14.15 10.35
N PRO A 566 28.77 -14.63 9.91
CA PRO A 566 29.00 -14.95 8.50
C PRO A 566 28.07 -16.06 7.99
N ILE A 567 27.48 -15.91 6.80
CA ILE A 567 26.51 -16.86 6.24
C ILE A 567 27.21 -17.86 5.30
N HIS A 568 27.56 -19.04 5.81
CA HIS A 568 28.25 -20.09 5.06
C HIS A 568 27.28 -20.89 4.19
N THR A 569 27.08 -20.50 2.93
CA THR A 569 26.30 -21.29 1.97
C THR A 569 27.10 -22.49 1.45
N ALA A 570 26.44 -23.62 1.21
CA ALA A 570 27.09 -24.78 0.63
C ALA A 570 27.36 -24.55 -0.87
N ASP A 571 28.60 -24.25 -1.25
CA ASP A 571 29.06 -24.27 -2.66
C ASP A 571 30.41 -25.01 -2.80
N ALA A 572 30.57 -25.65 -3.97
CA ALA A 572 31.33 -26.87 -4.25
C ALA A 572 32.88 -26.85 -4.14
N THR A 573 33.50 -25.88 -3.46
CA THR A 573 34.98 -25.71 -3.49
C THR A 573 35.67 -25.66 -2.12
N HIS A 574 34.95 -25.66 -1.00
CA HIS A 574 35.57 -25.63 0.33
C HIS A 574 35.24 -26.87 1.16
N ALA A 575 36.30 -27.57 1.58
CA ALA A 575 36.20 -28.69 2.50
C ALA A 575 35.74 -28.20 3.89
N PRO A 576 34.87 -28.96 4.59
CA PRO A 576 34.39 -28.62 5.93
C PRO A 576 35.55 -28.53 6.93
N TYR A 577 35.38 -27.69 7.96
CA TYR A 577 36.39 -27.41 8.99
C TYR A 577 36.62 -28.58 9.97
N SER A 578 35.86 -29.69 9.85
CA SER A 578 36.07 -30.90 10.65
C SER A 578 36.01 -32.18 9.80
N ALA A 579 37.05 -33.00 9.92
CA ALA A 579 37.10 -34.34 9.33
C ALA A 579 36.36 -35.35 10.23
N SER A 580 35.04 -35.21 10.39
CA SER A 580 34.19 -36.31 10.90
C SER A 580 32.70 -36.04 10.73
N GLY A 581 32.12 -36.59 9.66
CA GLY A 581 30.67 -36.86 9.54
C GLY A 581 29.92 -36.00 8.52
N PRO A 582 29.09 -36.59 7.64
CA PRO A 582 28.21 -35.82 6.77
C PRO A 582 26.95 -35.41 7.55
N SER A 583 26.70 -34.12 7.68
CA SER A 583 25.39 -33.62 8.12
C SER A 583 24.75 -32.82 6.97
N PRO A 584 23.59 -33.25 6.43
CA PRO A 584 22.86 -32.48 5.42
C PRO A 584 22.32 -31.19 6.05
N ALA A 585 22.26 -30.12 5.24
CA ALA A 585 21.65 -28.84 5.61
C ALA A 585 20.33 -29.05 6.39
N ALA A 586 20.20 -28.41 7.55
CA ALA A 586 18.98 -28.54 8.34
C ALA A 586 17.77 -27.97 7.57
N PRO A 587 16.58 -28.60 7.68
CA PRO A 587 15.36 -28.17 7.00
C PRO A 587 14.96 -26.71 7.22
N ILE A 588 14.36 -26.09 6.21
CA ILE A 588 13.48 -24.91 6.37
C ILE A 588 12.08 -25.41 6.82
N THR A 589 12.00 -26.18 7.91
CA THR A 589 10.73 -26.58 8.54
C THR A 589 10.54 -26.03 9.94
N THR A 590 11.53 -25.31 10.47
CA THR A 590 11.45 -24.75 11.81
C THR A 590 10.59 -23.49 11.78
N VAL A 591 9.27 -23.65 11.76
CA VAL A 591 8.39 -22.54 12.13
C VAL A 591 8.69 -22.22 13.58
N ALA A 592 9.13 -21.00 13.87
CA ALA A 592 9.30 -20.60 15.25
C ALA A 592 7.91 -20.62 15.91
N PRO A 593 7.76 -21.24 17.10
CA PRO A 593 6.51 -21.16 17.82
C PRO A 593 6.17 -19.70 18.07
N PHE A 594 4.89 -19.35 17.99
CA PHE A 594 4.44 -18.06 18.48
C PHE A 594 4.60 -18.05 20.00
N GLN A 595 5.34 -17.07 20.51
CA GLN A 595 5.64 -16.92 21.92
C GLN A 595 5.08 -15.59 22.43
N GLU A 596 4.23 -15.68 23.45
CA GLU A 596 3.68 -14.51 24.15
C GLU A 596 4.74 -13.80 25.00
N THR A 597 5.82 -14.49 25.36
CA THR A 597 6.90 -13.95 26.20
C THR A 597 8.27 -14.40 25.73
N TYR A 598 9.29 -13.59 26.00
CA TYR A 598 10.67 -13.86 25.62
C TYR A 598 11.23 -15.14 26.27
N GLN A 599 11.81 -16.03 25.46
CA GLN A 599 12.31 -17.35 25.90
C GLN A 599 13.84 -17.42 26.04
N GLY A 600 14.54 -16.28 26.04
CA GLY A 600 16.01 -16.24 26.20
C GLY A 600 16.81 -16.44 24.91
N TYR A 601 16.17 -16.36 23.74
CA TYR A 601 16.86 -16.25 22.45
C TYR A 601 15.97 -15.59 21.40
N VAL A 602 16.58 -15.08 20.33
CA VAL A 602 15.88 -14.59 19.12
C VAL A 602 16.39 -15.32 17.89
N SER A 603 15.57 -15.40 16.83
CA SER A 603 15.95 -16.03 15.57
C SER A 603 15.33 -15.33 14.37
N SER A 604 15.88 -15.55 13.17
CA SER A 604 15.30 -15.07 11.91
C SER A 604 14.13 -15.92 11.40
N LEU A 605 13.78 -16.99 12.13
CA LEU A 605 12.67 -17.85 11.77
C LEU A 605 11.33 -17.09 11.82
N SER A 606 10.50 -17.33 10.81
CA SER A 606 9.13 -16.85 10.77
C SER A 606 8.20 -17.71 11.63
N GLY A 607 7.18 -17.09 12.20
CA GLY A 607 6.19 -17.77 13.01
C GLY A 607 5.01 -18.35 12.22
N PRO A 608 3.92 -18.76 12.88
CA PRO A 608 2.70 -19.22 12.21
C PRO A 608 1.99 -18.08 11.46
N LEU A 609 1.14 -18.41 10.48
CA LEU A 609 0.32 -17.45 9.75
C LEU A 609 -0.65 -16.73 10.72
N CYS A 610 -0.61 -15.41 10.74
CA CYS A 610 -1.58 -14.60 11.48
C CYS A 610 -2.95 -14.65 10.79
N LYS A 611 -3.95 -15.27 11.45
CA LYS A 611 -5.33 -15.36 10.95
C LYS A 611 -6.16 -14.11 11.25
N ASP A 612 -5.81 -13.38 12.32
CA ASP A 612 -6.50 -12.15 12.74
C ASP A 612 -5.91 -10.93 12.01
N THR A 613 -6.26 -10.77 10.75
CA THR A 613 -5.80 -9.65 9.91
C THR A 613 -6.42 -8.32 10.35
N GLU A 614 -7.58 -8.34 11.01
CA GLU A 614 -8.27 -7.12 11.44
C GLU A 614 -7.54 -6.45 12.61
N SER A 615 -7.20 -7.21 13.65
CA SER A 615 -6.41 -6.69 14.78
C SER A 615 -5.03 -6.21 14.33
N LEU A 616 -4.40 -6.94 13.39
CA LEU A 616 -3.13 -6.54 12.79
C LEU A 616 -3.24 -5.21 12.04
N ALA A 617 -4.31 -5.02 11.25
CA ALA A 617 -4.59 -3.77 10.56
C ALA A 617 -4.86 -2.61 11.54
N VAL A 618 -5.62 -2.83 12.60
CA VAL A 618 -5.86 -1.83 13.65
C VAL A 618 -4.54 -1.41 14.33
N SER A 619 -3.68 -2.37 14.67
CA SER A 619 -2.36 -2.07 15.22
C SER A 619 -1.49 -1.29 14.23
N THR A 620 -1.51 -1.68 12.95
CA THR A 620 -0.82 -0.92 11.90
C THR A 620 -1.30 0.53 11.84
N LEU A 621 -2.61 0.79 11.89
CA LEU A 621 -3.13 2.16 11.86
C LEU A 621 -2.59 2.99 13.03
N LYS A 622 -2.57 2.40 14.24
CA LYS A 622 -1.99 3.04 15.44
C LYS A 622 -0.47 3.27 15.31
N MET A 623 0.25 2.34 14.68
CA MET A 623 1.68 2.50 14.42
C MET A 623 1.94 3.56 13.35
N ARG A 624 1.11 3.63 12.31
CA ARG A 624 1.20 4.61 11.23
C ARG A 624 1.05 6.02 11.79
N SER A 625 0.04 6.26 12.62
CA SER A 625 -0.15 7.56 13.28
C SER A 625 1.04 7.98 14.15
N LYS A 626 1.85 7.03 14.64
CA LYS A 626 3.06 7.28 15.44
C LYS A 626 4.32 7.48 14.60
N HIS A 627 4.45 6.78 13.47
CA HIS A 627 5.57 6.92 12.53
C HIS A 627 5.59 8.26 11.82
N HIS A 628 4.40 8.76 11.50
CA HIS A 628 4.20 10.13 11.04
C HIS A 628 4.28 11.08 12.25
N VAL A 629 5.45 11.13 12.89
CA VAL A 629 5.88 12.32 13.63
C VAL A 629 5.77 13.46 12.62
N LYS A 630 4.68 14.20 12.76
CA LYS A 630 4.14 15.18 11.83
C LYS A 630 5.24 16.12 11.33
N THR A 631 5.69 15.96 10.08
CA THR A 631 5.98 17.14 9.28
C THR A 631 4.66 17.66 8.78
N HIS A 632 3.89 18.26 9.69
CA HIS A 632 2.78 19.12 9.31
C HIS A 632 3.42 20.30 8.57
N ILE A 633 3.18 20.41 7.27
CA ILE A 633 3.65 21.58 6.53
C ILE A 633 2.77 22.73 7.02
N LEU A 634 3.31 23.56 7.90
CA LEU A 634 2.56 24.72 8.39
C LEU A 634 2.38 25.73 7.25
N PRO A 635 1.19 26.33 7.12
CA PRO A 635 0.97 27.39 6.16
C PRO A 635 1.92 28.56 6.47
N PRO A 636 2.55 29.15 5.46
CA PRO A 636 3.50 30.23 5.67
C PRO A 636 2.83 31.56 6.06
N ARG A 637 1.49 31.66 6.02
CA ARG A 637 0.73 32.91 6.22
C ARG A 637 1.28 34.05 5.36
N SER A 638 1.75 33.75 4.16
CA SER A 638 2.44 34.72 3.30
C SER A 638 1.52 35.81 2.76
N TRP A 639 0.20 35.63 2.88
CA TRP A 639 -0.79 36.67 2.68
C TRP A 639 -0.57 37.89 3.60
N GLY A 640 0.11 37.72 4.74
CA GLY A 640 0.51 38.81 5.64
C GLY A 640 1.64 39.70 5.10
N CYS A 641 2.34 39.27 4.04
CA CYS A 641 3.41 40.04 3.40
C CYS A 641 3.25 40.02 1.87
N PRO A 642 2.37 40.87 1.29
CA PRO A 642 2.04 40.81 -0.13
C PRO A 642 3.23 40.91 -1.09
N SER A 643 4.29 41.64 -0.70
CA SER A 643 5.50 41.81 -1.52
C SER A 643 6.33 40.54 -1.70
N SER A 644 6.32 39.62 -0.72
CA SER A 644 7.09 38.36 -0.78
C SER A 644 6.22 37.15 -1.12
N HIS A 645 4.90 37.27 -1.04
CA HIS A 645 3.93 36.18 -1.28
C HIS A 645 4.22 35.38 -2.56
N ARG A 646 4.48 36.06 -3.69
CA ARG A 646 4.80 35.39 -4.97
C ARG A 646 6.00 34.45 -4.88
N THR A 647 7.04 34.86 -4.15
CA THR A 647 8.26 34.06 -4.00
C THR A 647 7.97 32.87 -3.11
N THR A 648 7.20 33.07 -2.04
CA THR A 648 6.77 31.99 -1.15
C THR A 648 5.91 30.96 -1.88
N VAL A 649 4.96 31.40 -2.71
CA VAL A 649 4.11 30.50 -3.52
C VAL A 649 4.95 29.58 -4.41
N LEU A 650 6.00 30.11 -5.05
CA LEU A 650 6.86 29.34 -5.95
C LEU A 650 7.82 28.37 -5.23
N GLN A 651 8.01 28.52 -3.93
CA GLN A 651 9.04 27.78 -3.17
C GLN A 651 8.47 26.89 -2.06
N HIS A 652 7.31 27.23 -1.51
CA HIS A 652 6.79 26.60 -0.30
C HIS A 652 5.88 25.40 -0.63
N PRO A 653 6.17 24.20 -0.10
CA PRO A 653 5.40 22.98 -0.38
C PRO A 653 3.89 23.07 -0.12
N TRP A 654 3.46 23.93 0.82
CA TRP A 654 2.05 24.22 1.08
C TRP A 654 1.27 24.58 -0.19
N TYR A 655 1.80 25.51 -0.99
CA TYR A 655 1.12 26.01 -2.19
C TYR A 655 1.12 25.00 -3.33
N GLN A 656 2.12 24.12 -3.38
CA GLN A 656 2.13 22.98 -4.29
C GLN A 656 1.00 22.00 -3.95
N GLY A 657 0.88 21.61 -2.67
CA GLY A 657 -0.20 20.74 -2.19
C GLY A 657 -1.58 21.35 -2.45
N LEU A 658 -1.74 22.64 -2.16
CA LEU A 658 -2.98 23.38 -2.39
C LEU A 658 -3.38 23.39 -3.87
N PHE A 659 -2.45 23.71 -4.78
CA PHE A 659 -2.72 23.77 -6.22
C PHE A 659 -3.24 22.45 -6.78
N PHE A 660 -2.56 21.33 -6.48
CA PHE A 660 -2.98 20.02 -6.97
C PHE A 660 -4.29 19.55 -6.33
N THR A 661 -4.57 19.96 -5.09
CA THR A 661 -5.84 19.63 -4.43
C THR A 661 -6.99 20.44 -5.04
N GLN A 662 -6.76 21.71 -5.39
CA GLN A 662 -7.74 22.55 -6.12
C GLN A 662 -8.07 21.96 -7.50
N ASP A 663 -7.06 21.49 -8.23
CA ASP A 663 -7.22 20.77 -9.51
C ASP A 663 -8.11 19.52 -9.36
N ALA A 664 -7.81 18.69 -8.35
CA ALA A 664 -8.58 17.50 -8.03
C ALA A 664 -10.05 17.84 -7.71
N VAL A 665 -10.30 18.86 -6.88
CA VAL A 665 -11.66 19.31 -6.55
C VAL A 665 -12.41 19.77 -7.79
N PHE A 666 -11.79 20.56 -8.68
CA PHE A 666 -12.42 21.01 -9.91
C PHE A 666 -12.84 19.82 -10.80
N HIS A 667 -11.92 18.91 -11.09
CA HIS A 667 -12.19 17.77 -11.97
C HIS A 667 -13.18 16.78 -11.37
N ALA A 668 -13.11 16.53 -10.07
CA ALA A 668 -14.09 15.69 -9.36
C ALA A 668 -15.50 16.31 -9.42
N SER A 669 -15.59 17.64 -9.31
CA SER A 669 -16.87 18.36 -9.39
C SER A 669 -17.49 18.27 -10.79
N VAL A 670 -16.71 18.54 -11.83
CA VAL A 670 -17.17 18.42 -13.22
C VAL A 670 -17.62 17.00 -13.54
N ALA A 671 -16.84 15.99 -13.14
CA ALA A 671 -17.19 14.59 -13.34
C ALA A 671 -18.50 14.22 -12.60
N PHE A 672 -18.67 14.69 -11.36
CA PHE A 672 -19.88 14.45 -10.58
C PHE A 672 -21.12 15.02 -11.28
N PHE A 673 -21.15 16.31 -11.59
CA PHE A 673 -22.34 16.91 -12.17
C PHE A 673 -22.64 16.41 -13.59
N GLN A 674 -21.62 16.39 -14.46
CA GLN A 674 -21.84 16.10 -15.88
C GLN A 674 -22.01 14.59 -16.12
N LYS A 675 -21.11 13.76 -15.58
CA LYS A 675 -21.08 12.32 -15.90
C LYS A 675 -22.04 11.51 -15.03
N ARG A 676 -22.23 11.90 -13.76
CA ARG A 676 -23.07 11.14 -12.81
C ARG A 676 -24.52 11.63 -12.78
N LEU A 677 -24.75 12.94 -12.76
CA LEU A 677 -26.10 13.52 -12.64
C LEU A 677 -26.69 14.03 -13.97
N GLY A 678 -25.86 14.19 -15.00
CA GLY A 678 -26.30 14.72 -16.31
C GLY A 678 -26.57 16.23 -16.31
N TYR A 679 -26.16 16.96 -15.26
CA TYR A 679 -26.38 18.39 -15.09
C TYR A 679 -25.56 19.19 -16.12
N LYS A 680 -26.01 20.41 -16.43
CA LYS A 680 -25.37 21.27 -17.43
C LYS A 680 -24.56 22.39 -16.80
N TYR A 681 -23.35 22.61 -17.33
CA TYR A 681 -22.50 23.72 -16.91
C TYR A 681 -23.00 25.03 -17.51
N CYS A 682 -23.07 26.08 -16.69
CA CYS A 682 -23.54 27.40 -17.09
C CYS A 682 -22.39 28.40 -17.21
N PHE A 683 -22.32 29.10 -18.35
CA PHE A 683 -21.49 30.29 -18.49
C PHE A 683 -22.24 31.49 -17.91
N VAL A 684 -21.82 31.92 -16.72
CA VAL A 684 -22.42 33.03 -15.97
C VAL A 684 -21.56 34.30 -16.11
N PRO A 685 -22.17 35.50 -16.17
CA PRO A 685 -21.43 36.77 -16.14
C PRO A 685 -20.72 36.94 -14.79
N MET A 686 -19.77 37.87 -14.65
CA MET A 686 -19.16 38.21 -13.35
C MET A 686 -19.79 39.44 -12.68
N THR A 687 -20.53 40.22 -13.47
CA THR A 687 -21.21 41.44 -13.08
C THR A 687 -22.70 41.19 -12.92
N THR A 688 -23.35 41.86 -11.97
CA THR A 688 -24.79 41.77 -11.75
C THR A 688 -25.39 43.10 -11.34
N ASP A 689 -26.61 43.35 -11.83
CA ASP A 689 -27.47 44.47 -11.39
C ASP A 689 -28.46 44.04 -10.30
N ALA A 690 -28.52 42.74 -10.00
CA ALA A 690 -29.33 42.14 -8.95
C ALA A 690 -28.42 41.32 -8.03
N VAL A 691 -28.00 41.93 -6.92
CA VAL A 691 -27.19 41.28 -5.87
C VAL A 691 -28.05 40.17 -5.25
N SER A 692 -27.47 38.99 -5.02
CA SER A 692 -28.25 37.87 -4.46
C SER A 692 -28.60 38.10 -2.99
N SER A 693 -27.70 38.76 -2.26
CA SER A 693 -27.82 39.16 -0.86
C SER A 693 -27.83 40.70 -0.73
N PRO A 694 -28.89 41.39 -1.20
CA PRO A 694 -28.95 42.85 -1.11
C PRO A 694 -28.93 43.34 0.34
N MET A 695 -28.47 44.58 0.54
CA MET A 695 -28.57 45.24 1.85
C MET A 695 -30.03 45.28 2.32
N GLY A 696 -30.32 44.55 3.39
CA GLY A 696 -31.64 44.32 4.00
C GLY A 696 -31.51 43.39 5.20
N LEU A 697 -32.62 43.07 5.87
CA LEU A 697 -32.59 42.04 6.94
C LEU A 697 -32.23 40.68 6.30
N GLY A 698 -31.29 39.94 6.89
CA GLY A 698 -30.92 38.60 6.42
C GLY A 698 -29.81 38.54 5.37
N SER A 699 -29.17 39.67 5.06
CA SER A 699 -27.89 39.69 4.34
C SER A 699 -26.73 39.97 5.30
N ASP A 700 -25.68 39.16 5.19
CA ASP A 700 -24.41 39.31 5.90
C ASP A 700 -23.26 39.71 4.96
N SER A 701 -23.56 39.96 3.67
CA SER A 701 -22.56 40.23 2.64
C SER A 701 -22.62 41.68 2.16
N ASP A 702 -21.46 42.33 2.12
CA ASP A 702 -21.34 43.65 1.52
C ASP A 702 -21.16 43.52 0.00
N PRO A 703 -22.06 44.08 -0.84
CA PRO A 703 -21.89 44.02 -2.28
C PRO A 703 -20.68 44.84 -2.73
N VAL A 704 -20.02 44.41 -3.81
CA VAL A 704 -18.85 45.12 -4.37
C VAL A 704 -19.27 45.97 -5.57
N PRO A 705 -19.50 47.29 -5.41
CA PRO A 705 -19.89 48.16 -6.50
C PRO A 705 -18.72 48.43 -7.44
N ILE A 706 -18.99 48.43 -8.74
CA ILE A 706 -18.02 48.78 -9.78
C ILE A 706 -18.63 49.74 -10.80
N LEU A 707 -17.76 50.46 -11.49
CA LEU A 707 -18.11 51.26 -12.66
C LEU A 707 -17.61 50.53 -13.91
N PHE A 708 -18.49 49.75 -14.54
CA PHE A 708 -18.14 49.01 -15.76
C PHE A 708 -18.51 49.85 -16.99
N LEU A 709 -17.51 50.37 -17.70
CA LEU A 709 -17.68 51.22 -18.89
C LEU A 709 -18.61 52.43 -18.66
N GLY A 710 -18.57 53.00 -17.45
CA GLY A 710 -19.41 54.14 -17.07
C GLY A 710 -20.80 53.77 -16.52
N GLN A 711 -21.17 52.48 -16.50
CA GLN A 711 -22.39 51.99 -15.87
C GLN A 711 -22.11 51.48 -14.46
N LYS A 712 -22.95 51.89 -13.50
CA LYS A 712 -22.89 51.36 -12.13
C LYS A 712 -23.48 49.96 -12.13
N THR A 713 -22.69 48.99 -11.70
CA THR A 713 -23.10 47.59 -11.52
C THR A 713 -22.32 47.01 -10.34
N HIS A 714 -22.48 45.72 -10.03
CA HIS A 714 -21.78 45.06 -8.94
C HIS A 714 -21.00 43.86 -9.45
N LEU A 715 -19.92 43.49 -8.78
CA LEU A 715 -19.40 42.13 -8.88
C LEU A 715 -20.33 41.21 -8.10
N ALA A 716 -20.58 40.04 -8.66
CA ALA A 716 -21.56 39.12 -8.10
C ALA A 716 -21.05 38.38 -6.86
N ASP A 717 -21.89 38.40 -5.83
CA ASP A 717 -21.76 37.65 -4.59
C ASP A 717 -22.15 36.17 -4.77
N SER A 718 -23.08 35.89 -5.68
CA SER A 718 -23.49 34.55 -6.13
C SER A 718 -24.17 34.66 -7.50
N MET A 719 -24.20 33.58 -8.27
CA MET A 719 -24.95 33.50 -9.54
C MET A 719 -26.19 32.64 -9.44
N GLN A 720 -26.68 32.42 -8.22
CA GLN A 720 -27.88 31.67 -7.91
C GLN A 720 -29.07 32.03 -8.82
N PHE A 721 -29.37 33.32 -9.01
CA PHE A 721 -30.48 33.74 -9.89
C PHE A 721 -30.24 33.41 -11.36
N SER A 722 -29.00 33.45 -11.83
CA SER A 722 -28.63 33.05 -13.19
C SER A 722 -28.88 31.56 -13.39
N LEU A 723 -28.50 30.70 -12.43
CA LEU A 723 -28.75 29.27 -12.50
C LEU A 723 -30.26 28.95 -12.57
N GLU A 724 -31.06 29.65 -11.77
CA GLU A 724 -32.52 29.54 -11.83
C GLU A 724 -33.12 29.98 -13.17
N TYR A 725 -32.51 30.97 -13.81
CA TYR A 725 -32.88 31.40 -15.14
C TYR A 725 -32.50 30.35 -16.20
N PHE A 726 -31.28 29.81 -16.15
CA PHE A 726 -30.81 28.75 -17.06
C PHE A 726 -31.70 27.51 -17.01
N LEU A 727 -32.12 27.09 -15.82
CA LEU A 727 -32.98 25.92 -15.65
C LEU A 727 -34.37 26.10 -16.29
N ARG A 728 -34.77 27.34 -16.58
CA ARG A 728 -36.03 27.65 -17.28
C ARG A 728 -35.91 27.65 -18.80
N ILE A 729 -34.70 27.70 -19.36
CA ILE A 729 -34.45 27.78 -20.82
C ILE A 729 -34.91 26.52 -21.55
N ALA A 730 -34.65 25.34 -20.99
CA ALA A 730 -34.95 24.06 -21.63
C ALA A 730 -35.65 23.10 -20.67
N ASP A 731 -36.70 22.43 -21.15
CA ASP A 731 -37.36 21.37 -20.39
C ASP A 731 -36.50 20.11 -20.33
N GLY A 732 -36.66 19.32 -19.26
CA GLY A 732 -35.99 18.03 -19.09
C GLY A 732 -34.54 18.10 -18.61
N VAL A 733 -34.01 19.28 -18.31
CA VAL A 733 -32.69 19.43 -17.64
C VAL A 733 -32.87 19.21 -16.14
N PRO A 734 -32.26 18.16 -15.53
CA PRO A 734 -32.49 17.84 -14.11
C PRO A 734 -31.81 18.84 -13.16
N GLY A 735 -30.76 19.51 -13.62
CA GLY A 735 -30.06 20.55 -12.87
C GLY A 735 -28.96 21.22 -13.67
N VAL A 736 -28.48 22.34 -13.15
CA VAL A 736 -27.42 23.17 -13.70
C VAL A 736 -26.41 23.55 -12.62
N TYR A 737 -25.18 23.83 -13.01
CA TYR A 737 -24.12 24.20 -12.08
C TYR A 737 -23.10 25.14 -12.71
N TYR A 738 -22.32 25.82 -11.88
CA TYR A 738 -21.09 26.48 -12.32
C TYR A 738 -20.01 26.40 -11.23
N ILE A 739 -18.77 26.65 -11.65
CA ILE A 739 -17.61 26.77 -10.77
C ILE A 739 -16.88 28.04 -11.19
N ASN A 740 -16.93 29.09 -10.38
CA ASN A 740 -16.29 30.38 -10.66
C ASN A 740 -16.16 31.21 -9.37
N THR A 741 -15.57 32.40 -9.43
CA THR A 741 -15.38 33.23 -8.25
C THR A 741 -16.60 34.07 -7.87
N SER A 742 -16.82 34.21 -6.57
CA SER A 742 -17.76 35.15 -5.96
C SER A 742 -17.01 36.26 -5.24
N PHE A 743 -17.66 37.42 -5.04
CA PHE A 743 -17.04 38.61 -4.44
C PHE A 743 -17.83 39.14 -3.26
N ARG A 744 -17.10 39.65 -2.28
CA ARG A 744 -17.66 40.27 -1.09
C ARG A 744 -16.85 41.48 -0.63
N GLY A 745 -17.52 42.48 -0.07
CA GLY A 745 -16.97 43.80 0.25
C GLY A 745 -16.48 43.97 1.70
N GLU A 746 -16.83 43.04 2.57
CA GLU A 746 -16.42 43.03 3.97
C GLU A 746 -14.89 42.88 4.13
N ASP A 747 -14.38 43.20 5.31
CA ASP A 747 -12.94 43.04 5.57
C ASP A 747 -12.59 41.55 5.71
N PRO A 748 -11.51 41.07 5.06
CA PRO A 748 -11.16 39.66 5.06
C PRO A 748 -10.64 39.21 6.43
N ASP A 749 -11.06 38.02 6.86
CA ASP A 749 -10.66 37.40 8.12
C ASP A 749 -10.35 35.91 7.91
N ALA A 750 -10.31 35.13 8.99
CA ALA A 750 -10.01 33.69 8.92
C ALA A 750 -11.11 32.86 8.21
N MET A 751 -12.30 33.43 7.98
CA MET A 751 -13.49 32.78 7.41
C MET A 751 -14.10 33.54 6.20
N HIS A 752 -13.61 34.75 5.90
CA HIS A 752 -14.10 35.62 4.82
C HIS A 752 -12.97 36.11 3.90
N LEU A 753 -13.21 36.05 2.60
CA LEU A 753 -12.34 36.57 1.55
C LEU A 753 -13.13 37.52 0.64
N ASN A 754 -12.45 38.53 0.08
CA ASN A 754 -13.10 39.45 -0.87
C ASN A 754 -13.34 38.82 -2.25
N GLN A 755 -12.56 37.80 -2.61
CA GLN A 755 -12.80 36.94 -3.76
C GLN A 755 -12.47 35.50 -3.37
N PHE A 756 -13.38 34.58 -3.65
CA PHE A 756 -13.26 33.15 -3.33
C PHE A 756 -13.88 32.31 -4.43
N TYR A 757 -13.50 31.03 -4.54
CA TYR A 757 -14.10 30.11 -5.50
C TYR A 757 -15.38 29.49 -4.96
N HIS A 758 -16.41 29.51 -5.80
CA HIS A 758 -17.74 29.06 -5.46
C HIS A 758 -18.17 27.96 -6.43
N VAL A 759 -18.55 26.80 -5.89
CA VAL A 759 -19.27 25.77 -6.65
C VAL A 759 -20.75 25.91 -6.32
N GLU A 760 -21.57 26.33 -7.28
CA GLU A 760 -23.01 26.45 -7.09
C GLU A 760 -23.77 25.54 -8.04
N CYS A 761 -24.89 25.01 -7.55
CA CYS A 761 -25.78 24.13 -8.28
C CYS A 761 -27.23 24.52 -8.02
N GLU A 762 -28.07 24.46 -9.07
CA GLU A 762 -29.52 24.58 -9.00
C GLU A 762 -30.15 23.35 -9.65
N LEU A 763 -31.07 22.67 -8.96
CA LEU A 763 -31.72 21.45 -9.45
C LEU A 763 -33.24 21.54 -9.40
N LEU A 764 -33.89 20.74 -10.25
CA LEU A 764 -35.33 20.51 -10.18
C LEU A 764 -35.62 19.55 -9.03
N GLY A 765 -36.46 19.97 -8.09
CA GLY A 765 -36.89 19.11 -6.99
C GLY A 765 -37.04 19.81 -5.64
N PRO A 766 -37.60 19.08 -4.66
CA PRO A 766 -37.83 19.59 -3.32
C PRO A 766 -36.52 19.67 -2.52
N PHE A 767 -36.60 20.36 -1.38
CA PHE A 767 -35.50 20.50 -0.42
C PHE A 767 -34.76 19.19 -0.08
N SER A 768 -35.48 18.08 0.13
CA SER A 768 -34.87 16.78 0.46
C SER A 768 -33.97 16.23 -0.64
N GLU A 769 -34.30 16.50 -1.89
CA GLU A 769 -33.48 16.10 -3.04
C GLU A 769 -32.21 16.97 -3.14
N GLY A 770 -32.32 18.25 -2.80
CA GLY A 770 -31.17 19.13 -2.67
C GLY A 770 -30.17 18.63 -1.63
N ILE A 771 -30.65 18.30 -0.42
CA ILE A 771 -29.82 17.74 0.66
C ILE A 771 -29.10 16.48 0.16
N ARG A 772 -29.85 15.55 -0.44
CA ARG A 772 -29.30 14.29 -0.97
C ARG A 772 -28.18 14.54 -1.98
N VAL A 773 -28.38 15.48 -2.93
CA VAL A 773 -27.38 15.82 -3.94
C VAL A 773 -26.14 16.48 -3.31
N ALA A 774 -26.33 17.41 -2.37
CA ALA A 774 -25.23 18.07 -1.66
C ALA A 774 -24.38 17.09 -0.85
N GLU A 775 -25.00 16.20 -0.07
CA GLU A 775 -24.29 15.15 0.69
C GLU A 775 -23.54 14.20 -0.25
N THR A 776 -24.18 13.77 -1.34
CA THR A 776 -23.54 12.88 -2.33
C THR A 776 -22.36 13.59 -3.02
N TYR A 777 -22.46 14.89 -3.22
CA TYR A 777 -21.38 15.69 -3.80
C TYR A 777 -20.17 15.77 -2.85
N VAL A 778 -20.36 16.17 -1.59
CA VAL A 778 -19.27 16.27 -0.60
C VAL A 778 -18.62 14.91 -0.36
N THR A 779 -19.41 13.84 -0.20
CA THR A 779 -18.89 12.47 -0.06
C THR A 779 -18.13 11.99 -1.30
N ASN A 780 -18.54 12.39 -2.51
CA ASN A 780 -17.82 12.12 -3.74
C ASN A 780 -16.46 12.83 -3.79
N LEU A 781 -16.39 14.10 -3.39
CA LEU A 781 -15.13 14.83 -3.30
C LEU A 781 -14.17 14.16 -2.32
N VAL A 782 -14.63 13.87 -1.10
CA VAL A 782 -13.82 13.21 -0.06
C VAL A 782 -13.33 11.83 -0.53
N SER A 783 -14.21 11.04 -1.14
CA SER A 783 -13.84 9.72 -1.68
C SER A 783 -12.80 9.82 -2.80
N THR A 784 -12.92 10.82 -3.67
CA THR A 784 -11.96 11.04 -4.77
C THR A 784 -10.60 11.46 -4.22
N LEU A 785 -10.56 12.38 -3.25
CA LEU A 785 -9.33 12.80 -2.61
C LEU A 785 -8.63 11.63 -1.90
N LEU A 786 -9.38 10.79 -1.17
CA LEU A 786 -8.82 9.61 -0.49
C LEU A 786 -8.37 8.50 -1.44
N LYS A 787 -8.98 8.38 -2.62
CA LYS A 787 -8.66 7.32 -3.56
C LYS A 787 -7.49 7.69 -4.48
N ASP A 788 -7.55 8.89 -5.05
CA ASP A 788 -6.66 9.29 -6.14
C ASP A 788 -5.60 10.30 -5.70
N HIS A 789 -5.78 10.96 -4.54
CA HIS A 789 -4.91 12.06 -4.08
C HIS A 789 -4.53 11.97 -2.59
N LYS A 790 -4.58 10.78 -1.98
CA LYS A 790 -4.35 10.61 -0.54
C LYS A 790 -2.98 11.10 -0.10
N GLU A 791 -1.93 10.66 -0.78
CA GLU A 791 -0.55 11.01 -0.46
C GLU A 791 -0.30 12.52 -0.53
N LEU A 792 -0.95 13.19 -1.49
CA LEU A 792 -0.88 14.64 -1.65
C LEU A 792 -1.43 15.36 -0.41
N VAL A 793 -2.62 14.97 0.05
CA VAL A 793 -3.24 15.57 1.24
C VAL A 793 -2.43 15.22 2.49
N GLU A 794 -2.00 13.96 2.64
CA GLU A 794 -1.19 13.51 3.79
C GLU A 794 0.15 14.21 3.90
N THR A 795 0.77 14.58 2.77
CA THR A 795 2.01 15.35 2.76
C THR A 795 1.84 16.70 3.45
N VAL A 796 0.66 17.33 3.33
CA VAL A 796 0.37 18.64 3.93
C VAL A 796 -0.09 18.50 5.38
N THR A 797 -1.08 17.62 5.63
CA THR A 797 -1.78 17.53 6.92
C THR A 797 -1.12 16.59 7.93
N GLY A 798 -0.25 15.69 7.46
CA GLY A 798 0.31 14.58 8.22
C GLY A 798 -0.66 13.41 8.44
N SER A 799 -1.95 13.53 8.11
CA SER A 799 -2.96 12.46 8.20
C SER A 799 -4.24 12.80 7.43
N THR A 800 -4.87 11.78 6.84
CA THR A 800 -6.21 11.85 6.22
C THR A 800 -7.32 11.23 7.07
N ASP A 801 -7.05 10.92 8.35
CA ASP A 801 -7.99 10.18 9.21
C ASP A 801 -9.33 10.90 9.38
N HIS A 802 -9.33 12.24 9.43
CA HIS A 802 -10.56 13.03 9.52
C HIS A 802 -11.44 12.93 8.27
N LEU A 803 -10.85 12.72 7.08
CA LEU A 803 -11.58 12.46 5.84
C LEU A 803 -12.20 11.07 5.84
N VAL A 804 -11.46 10.08 6.35
CA VAL A 804 -11.96 8.71 6.55
C VAL A 804 -13.11 8.72 7.56
N ALA A 805 -12.93 9.40 8.69
CA ALA A 805 -13.93 9.58 9.73
C ALA A 805 -15.20 10.24 9.20
N PHE A 806 -15.11 11.22 8.28
CA PHE A 806 -16.27 11.80 7.62
C PHE A 806 -17.08 10.75 6.82
N LEU A 807 -16.40 9.90 6.03
CA LEU A 807 -17.08 8.84 5.28
C LEU A 807 -17.67 7.76 6.18
N GLU A 808 -16.99 7.42 7.27
CA GLU A 808 -17.48 6.48 8.28
C GLU A 808 -18.69 7.05 9.03
N HIS A 809 -18.64 8.32 9.43
CA HIS A 809 -19.73 9.04 10.07
C HIS A 809 -20.98 9.06 9.17
N HIS A 810 -20.80 9.34 7.88
CA HIS A 810 -21.89 9.25 6.91
C HIS A 810 -22.46 7.82 6.80
N ARG A 811 -21.60 6.79 6.73
CA ARG A 811 -22.05 5.38 6.66
C ARG A 811 -22.78 4.92 7.92
N SER A 812 -22.32 5.34 9.10
CA SER A 812 -22.92 4.93 10.38
C SER A 812 -24.30 5.53 10.62
N HIS A 813 -24.64 6.63 9.93
CA HIS A 813 -25.94 7.29 9.98
C HIS A 813 -26.83 6.95 8.76
N ASP A 814 -26.81 5.68 8.32
CA ASP A 814 -27.64 5.21 7.20
C ASP A 814 -27.42 6.02 5.90
N CYS A 815 -26.16 6.44 5.66
CA CYS A 815 -25.78 7.28 4.52
C CYS A 815 -26.53 8.61 4.45
N LYS A 816 -26.78 9.24 5.61
CA LYS A 816 -27.38 10.58 5.76
C LYS A 816 -26.70 11.31 6.89
N LEU A 817 -26.41 12.60 6.73
CA LEU A 817 -25.83 13.37 7.83
C LEU A 817 -26.92 13.75 8.85
N PRO A 818 -26.57 13.88 10.15
CA PRO A 818 -27.47 14.41 11.16
C PRO A 818 -28.04 15.78 10.74
N GLN A 819 -29.29 16.05 11.12
CA GLN A 819 -29.97 17.32 10.86
C GLN A 819 -30.61 17.83 12.14
N ILE A 820 -30.54 19.14 12.37
CA ILE A 820 -31.17 19.81 13.51
C ILE A 820 -31.76 21.16 13.07
N THR A 821 -32.97 21.47 13.52
CA THR A 821 -33.56 22.79 13.26
C THR A 821 -32.91 23.86 14.13
N VAL A 822 -32.89 25.13 13.70
CA VAL A 822 -32.44 26.24 14.56
C VAL A 822 -33.27 26.31 15.85
N GLY A 823 -34.57 25.99 15.78
CA GLY A 823 -35.44 25.94 16.97
C GLY A 823 -34.97 24.93 18.00
N ASP A 824 -34.69 23.69 17.56
CA ASP A 824 -34.23 22.61 18.42
C ASP A 824 -32.80 22.85 18.90
N ALA A 825 -31.92 23.36 18.03
CA ALA A 825 -30.55 23.70 18.36
C ALA A 825 -30.52 24.68 19.55
N LEU A 826 -31.30 25.76 19.50
CA LEU A 826 -31.40 26.75 20.57
C LEU A 826 -31.92 26.17 21.90
N GLY A 827 -32.61 25.03 21.87
CA GLY A 827 -33.09 24.32 23.06
C GLY A 827 -32.06 23.37 23.67
N LEU A 828 -30.94 23.10 22.98
CA LEU A 828 -29.93 22.17 23.50
C LEU A 828 -29.19 22.74 24.72
N PRO A 829 -28.90 21.93 25.75
CA PRO A 829 -28.15 22.37 26.93
C PRO A 829 -26.77 22.95 26.65
N ILE A 830 -26.17 22.59 25.51
CA ILE A 830 -24.86 23.08 25.07
C ILE A 830 -24.90 24.55 24.59
N MET A 831 -26.08 25.08 24.27
CA MET A 831 -26.23 26.42 23.70
C MET A 831 -26.35 27.47 24.81
N ASP A 832 -25.36 28.35 24.90
CA ASP A 832 -25.35 29.48 25.83
C ASP A 832 -25.61 30.81 25.10
N THR A 833 -25.56 31.92 25.83
CA THR A 833 -25.81 33.28 25.29
C THR A 833 -24.79 33.74 24.26
N THR A 834 -23.66 33.05 24.11
CA THR A 834 -22.65 33.36 23.08
C THR A 834 -22.90 32.60 21.77
N CYS A 835 -23.72 31.55 21.82
CA CYS A 835 -23.97 30.62 20.71
C CYS A 835 -25.01 31.13 19.69
N TRP A 836 -25.71 32.21 20.02
CA TRP A 836 -26.73 32.79 19.16
C TRP A 836 -26.85 34.31 19.40
N LYS A 837 -27.43 35.01 18.44
CA LYS A 837 -27.76 36.44 18.54
C LYS A 837 -29.10 36.73 17.90
N TYR A 838 -29.77 37.81 18.33
CA TYR A 838 -30.94 38.31 17.61
C TYR A 838 -30.54 38.85 16.25
N ILE A 839 -31.36 38.57 15.22
CA ILE A 839 -31.13 39.07 13.84
C ILE A 839 -31.05 40.60 13.85
N LEU A 840 -31.99 41.23 14.56
CA LEU A 840 -31.97 42.65 14.84
C LEU A 840 -31.93 42.85 16.36
N PRO A 841 -30.81 43.31 16.95
CA PRO A 841 -30.71 43.49 18.41
C PRO A 841 -31.78 44.41 19.01
N SER A 842 -32.28 45.38 18.24
CA SER A 842 -33.33 46.30 18.67
C SER A 842 -34.75 45.72 18.59
N ASP A 843 -34.96 44.56 17.95
CA ASP A 843 -36.27 43.92 17.80
C ASP A 843 -36.17 42.38 17.87
N PRO A 844 -36.24 41.79 19.08
CA PRO A 844 -36.18 40.34 19.29
C PRO A 844 -37.25 39.54 18.55
N SER A 845 -38.36 40.17 18.13
CA SER A 845 -39.43 39.51 17.39
C SER A 845 -39.01 39.09 15.97
N ARG A 846 -37.89 39.63 15.48
CA ARG A 846 -37.35 39.37 14.13
C ARG A 846 -36.57 38.06 14.02
N GLY A 847 -36.43 37.31 15.11
CA GLY A 847 -35.78 36.00 15.13
C GLY A 847 -34.32 36.03 15.57
N ARG A 848 -33.68 34.86 15.52
CA ARG A 848 -32.33 34.59 16.02
C ARG A 848 -31.51 33.86 14.95
N THR A 849 -30.20 34.07 14.99
CA THR A 849 -29.23 33.31 14.20
C THR A 849 -28.19 32.68 15.12
N ILE A 850 -27.62 31.56 14.67
CA ILE A 850 -26.55 30.86 15.37
C ILE A 850 -25.23 31.59 15.08
N THR A 851 -24.40 31.74 16.10
CA THR A 851 -23.05 32.31 15.92
C THR A 851 -22.06 31.18 15.61
N ARG A 852 -20.86 31.53 15.14
CA ARG A 852 -19.76 30.57 14.98
C ARG A 852 -19.49 29.72 16.23
N ALA A 853 -19.58 30.31 17.42
CA ALA A 853 -19.43 29.57 18.67
C ALA A 853 -20.51 28.49 18.82
N GLY A 854 -21.75 28.79 18.43
CA GLY A 854 -22.83 27.82 18.38
C GLY A 854 -22.63 26.75 17.32
N GLU A 855 -22.19 27.12 16.11
CA GLU A 855 -21.90 26.17 15.04
C GLU A 855 -20.85 25.14 15.46
N LEU A 856 -19.73 25.59 16.05
CA LEU A 856 -18.67 24.70 16.54
C LEU A 856 -19.17 23.74 17.61
N LYS A 857 -20.02 24.21 18.53
CA LYS A 857 -20.64 23.34 19.55
C LYS A 857 -21.60 22.32 18.94
N LEU A 858 -22.31 22.67 17.87
CA LEU A 858 -23.16 21.72 17.15
C LEU A 858 -22.32 20.63 16.48
N ILE A 859 -21.24 21.01 15.78
CA ILE A 859 -20.31 20.03 15.17
C ILE A 859 -19.76 19.08 16.24
N GLU A 860 -19.32 19.62 17.38
CA GLU A 860 -18.81 18.82 18.50
C GLU A 860 -19.89 17.89 19.08
N HIS A 861 -21.11 18.39 19.29
CA HIS A 861 -22.22 17.62 19.86
C HIS A 861 -22.64 16.43 19.01
N PHE A 862 -22.64 16.60 17.69
CA PHE A 862 -22.95 15.51 16.75
C PHE A 862 -21.73 14.65 16.42
N GLY A 863 -20.54 14.97 16.95
CA GLY A 863 -19.31 14.21 16.72
C GLY A 863 -18.84 14.26 15.26
N GLY A 864 -19.20 15.31 14.52
CA GLY A 864 -18.99 15.36 13.08
C GLY A 864 -19.88 16.39 12.36
N PRO A 865 -19.96 16.29 11.02
CA PRO A 865 -20.78 17.19 10.22
C PRO A 865 -22.27 17.10 10.57
N VAL A 866 -22.96 18.24 10.53
CA VAL A 866 -24.39 18.34 10.81
C VAL A 866 -25.04 19.41 9.92
N TRP A 867 -26.26 19.15 9.47
CA TRP A 867 -27.10 20.17 8.84
C TRP A 867 -27.86 20.97 9.89
N LEU A 868 -27.68 22.28 9.88
CA LEU A 868 -28.56 23.20 10.58
C LEU A 868 -29.69 23.62 9.62
N THR A 869 -30.95 23.47 10.00
CA THR A 869 -32.11 23.71 9.12
C THR A 869 -33.13 24.68 9.72
N GLU A 870 -34.10 25.14 8.92
CA GLU A 870 -35.24 25.95 9.39
C GLU A 870 -34.82 27.25 10.10
N MET A 871 -33.94 28.01 9.45
CA MET A 871 -33.52 29.33 9.90
C MET A 871 -34.72 30.29 9.96
N ASP A 872 -34.65 31.27 10.86
CA ASP A 872 -35.60 32.38 10.82
C ASP A 872 -35.47 33.10 9.47
N HIS A 873 -36.58 33.30 8.78
CA HIS A 873 -36.61 33.73 7.37
C HIS A 873 -35.91 35.07 7.15
N LEU A 874 -36.05 35.99 8.11
CA LEU A 874 -35.36 37.28 8.12
C LEU A 874 -33.85 37.20 8.37
N GLY A 875 -33.32 36.04 8.72
CA GLY A 875 -31.90 35.80 8.96
C GLY A 875 -31.17 35.24 7.75
N VAL A 876 -31.89 34.94 6.65
CA VAL A 876 -31.34 34.36 5.42
C VAL A 876 -31.83 35.16 4.20
N PRO A 877 -31.27 34.95 2.99
CA PRO A 877 -31.70 35.71 1.81
C PRO A 877 -33.18 35.53 1.44
N PHE A 878 -33.80 36.60 0.94
CA PHE A 878 -35.25 36.69 0.67
C PHE A 878 -35.79 35.64 -0.32
N TYR A 879 -34.93 35.05 -1.15
CA TYR A 879 -35.34 34.08 -2.17
C TYR A 879 -35.62 32.68 -1.59
N GLN A 880 -35.28 32.45 -0.33
CA GLN A 880 -35.50 31.18 0.38
C GLN A 880 -36.98 30.94 0.64
N ALA A 881 -37.48 29.76 0.25
CA ALA A 881 -38.87 29.38 0.39
C ALA A 881 -39.33 29.37 1.85
N PHE A 882 -40.58 29.75 2.11
CA PHE A 882 -41.16 29.61 3.45
C PHE A 882 -41.39 28.13 3.78
N THR A 883 -41.18 27.72 5.03
CA THR A 883 -41.54 26.36 5.47
C THR A 883 -43.06 26.18 5.46
N ASP A 884 -43.80 27.21 5.86
CA ASP A 884 -45.25 27.20 6.03
C ASP A 884 -45.91 28.57 5.77
N LYS A 885 -47.21 28.69 6.11
CA LYS A 885 -48.00 29.91 5.92
C LYS A 885 -47.70 31.03 6.92
N THR A 886 -47.02 30.75 8.03
CA THR A 886 -46.63 31.75 9.03
C THR A 886 -45.53 32.68 8.50
N ARG A 887 -44.76 32.21 7.51
CA ARG A 887 -43.66 32.96 6.86
C ARG A 887 -42.55 33.38 7.83
N GLN A 888 -42.42 32.67 8.95
CA GLN A 888 -41.40 32.95 9.96
C GLN A 888 -40.10 32.20 9.71
N LYS A 889 -40.17 31.00 9.11
CA LYS A 889 -39.02 30.11 8.86
C LYS A 889 -38.76 29.92 7.37
N ALA A 890 -37.50 29.74 7.04
CA ALA A 890 -37.02 29.44 5.69
C ALA A 890 -36.70 27.96 5.53
N ARG A 891 -37.03 27.40 4.36
CA ARG A 891 -36.68 26.04 3.95
C ARG A 891 -35.27 26.04 3.35
N CYS A 892 -34.30 26.24 4.23
CA CYS A 892 -32.87 26.28 3.94
C CYS A 892 -32.08 25.44 4.95
N ALA A 893 -30.83 25.15 4.61
CA ALA A 893 -29.91 24.42 5.45
C ALA A 893 -28.45 24.87 5.25
N ASP A 894 -27.69 24.82 6.32
CA ASP A 894 -26.25 25.08 6.33
C ASP A 894 -25.54 23.80 6.78
N LEU A 895 -24.62 23.31 5.95
CA LEU A 895 -23.77 22.17 6.30
C LEU A 895 -22.61 22.67 7.13
N LEU A 896 -22.64 22.35 8.42
CA LEU A 896 -21.59 22.67 9.37
C LEU A 896 -20.52 21.58 9.32
N LEU A 897 -19.29 21.95 8.96
CA LEU A 897 -18.15 21.05 8.82
C LEU A 897 -16.84 21.80 9.09
N GLY A 898 -15.96 21.23 9.90
CA GLY A 898 -14.69 21.87 10.26
C GLY A 898 -14.91 23.14 11.09
N ASN A 899 -14.65 24.31 10.51
CA ASN A 899 -14.66 25.59 11.23
C ASN A 899 -16.03 26.31 11.25
N GLY A 900 -17.07 25.70 10.70
CA GLY A 900 -18.43 26.26 10.62
C GLY A 900 -19.13 25.86 9.32
N GLU A 901 -19.97 26.75 8.79
CA GLU A 901 -20.65 26.57 7.50
C GLU A 901 -19.66 26.42 6.31
N VAL A 902 -19.78 25.31 5.57
CA VAL A 902 -19.04 25.06 4.32
C VAL A 902 -19.94 25.13 3.07
N LEU A 903 -21.22 24.79 3.21
CA LEU A 903 -22.19 24.73 2.12
C LEU A 903 -23.55 25.24 2.60
N GLY A 904 -24.10 26.23 1.90
CA GLY A 904 -25.44 26.76 2.14
C GLY A 904 -26.44 26.27 1.08
N LEU A 905 -27.61 25.81 1.51
CA LEU A 905 -28.63 25.16 0.69
C LEU A 905 -30.00 25.80 0.91
N GLY A 906 -30.84 25.82 -0.13
CA GLY A 906 -32.15 26.42 -0.05
C GLY A 906 -33.13 26.06 -1.15
N GLU A 907 -34.39 25.79 -0.76
CA GLU A 907 -35.50 25.69 -1.71
C GLU A 907 -35.94 27.10 -2.14
N ARG A 908 -36.31 27.28 -3.41
CA ARG A 908 -36.67 28.59 -3.96
C ARG A 908 -38.18 28.81 -3.99
N HIS A 909 -38.60 30.06 -3.86
CA HIS A 909 -40.01 30.41 -4.03
C HIS A 909 -40.52 30.05 -5.44
N VAL A 910 -41.55 29.20 -5.52
CA VAL A 910 -42.19 28.79 -6.78
C VAL A 910 -42.99 29.92 -7.43
N SER A 911 -43.66 30.77 -6.64
CA SER A 911 -44.56 31.80 -7.14
C SER A 911 -44.00 33.21 -6.98
N ALA A 912 -44.33 34.09 -7.94
CA ALA A 912 -43.98 35.50 -7.88
C ALA A 912 -44.63 36.23 -6.69
N GLU A 913 -45.80 35.77 -6.22
CA GLU A 913 -46.45 36.31 -5.03
C GLU A 913 -45.59 36.12 -3.78
N HIS A 914 -45.01 34.92 -3.59
CA HIS A 914 -44.15 34.65 -2.45
C HIS A 914 -42.85 35.47 -2.52
N VAL A 915 -42.24 35.60 -3.71
CA VAL A 915 -41.08 36.48 -3.91
C VAL A 915 -41.40 37.92 -3.51
N ARG A 916 -42.54 38.46 -3.98
CA ARG A 916 -42.97 39.83 -3.61
C ARG A 916 -43.26 39.98 -2.12
N ALA A 917 -43.79 38.94 -1.48
CA ALA A 917 -44.02 38.94 -0.04
C ALA A 917 -42.70 38.94 0.73
N ALA A 918 -41.74 38.12 0.34
CA ALA A 918 -40.40 38.09 0.92
C ALA A 918 -39.68 39.42 0.74
N LEU A 919 -39.67 40.01 -0.46
CA LEU A 919 -39.07 41.33 -0.71
C LEU A 919 -39.63 42.41 0.25
N ARG A 920 -40.95 42.42 0.49
CA ARG A 920 -41.56 43.33 1.47
C ARG A 920 -41.13 43.03 2.91
N GLN A 921 -41.06 41.75 3.29
CA GLN A 921 -40.67 41.30 4.63
C GLN A 921 -39.21 41.67 4.96
N HIS A 922 -38.32 41.57 3.96
CA HIS A 922 -36.91 41.92 4.07
C HIS A 922 -36.61 43.41 3.86
N GLU A 923 -37.65 44.22 3.59
CA GLU A 923 -37.54 45.66 3.32
C GLU A 923 -36.68 45.99 2.07
N ILE A 924 -36.67 45.09 1.08
CA ILE A 924 -35.91 45.22 -0.16
C ILE A 924 -36.76 45.90 -1.24
N PRO A 925 -36.26 46.97 -1.90
CA PRO A 925 -36.98 47.62 -3.00
C PRO A 925 -37.25 46.64 -4.17
N PRO A 926 -38.51 46.48 -4.62
CA PRO A 926 -38.86 45.46 -5.61
C PRO A 926 -38.38 45.78 -7.04
N ALA A 927 -38.04 47.04 -7.35
CA ALA A 927 -37.71 47.47 -8.71
C ALA A 927 -36.53 46.70 -9.33
N GLY A 928 -35.47 46.40 -8.56
CA GLY A 928 -34.30 45.65 -9.03
C GLY A 928 -34.54 44.15 -9.22
N TYR A 929 -35.65 43.62 -8.72
CA TYR A 929 -35.98 42.19 -8.71
C TYR A 929 -37.29 41.86 -9.45
N ALA A 930 -37.86 42.83 -10.16
CA ALA A 930 -39.11 42.65 -10.90
C ALA A 930 -39.02 41.47 -11.89
N TRP A 931 -37.93 41.43 -12.67
CA TRP A 931 -37.63 40.35 -13.62
C TRP A 931 -37.60 38.98 -12.94
N TYR A 932 -37.10 38.90 -11.70
CA TYR A 932 -37.01 37.65 -10.96
C TYR A 932 -38.41 37.12 -10.63
N GLY A 933 -39.40 37.99 -10.37
CA GLY A 933 -40.80 37.59 -10.27
C GLY A 933 -41.39 37.15 -11.61
N GLU A 934 -41.14 37.91 -12.67
CA GLU A 934 -41.67 37.67 -14.02
C GLU A 934 -41.29 36.28 -14.57
N ILE A 935 -40.06 35.82 -14.34
CA ILE A 935 -39.64 34.48 -14.80
C ILE A 935 -40.41 33.34 -14.12
N ARG A 936 -41.00 33.55 -12.92
CA ARG A 936 -41.89 32.57 -12.27
C ARG A 936 -43.32 32.66 -12.80
N GLU A 937 -43.76 33.84 -13.21
CA GLU A 937 -45.07 34.01 -13.86
C GLU A 937 -45.08 33.34 -15.23
N GLN A 938 -43.95 33.39 -15.94
CA GLN A 938 -43.78 32.67 -17.20
C GLN A 938 -43.59 31.17 -17.00
N LYS A 939 -42.75 30.76 -16.06
CA LYS A 939 -42.44 29.34 -15.81
C LYS A 939 -42.19 29.07 -14.33
N ALA A 940 -43.24 28.64 -13.63
CA ALA A 940 -43.18 28.20 -12.26
C ALA A 940 -42.58 26.78 -12.19
N ILE A 941 -41.49 26.63 -11.44
CA ILE A 941 -40.81 25.36 -11.20
C ILE A 941 -40.38 25.29 -9.74
N LEU A 942 -40.43 24.08 -9.16
CA LEU A 942 -39.89 23.80 -7.83
C LEU A 942 -38.41 23.48 -7.97
N THR A 943 -37.58 24.33 -7.37
CA THR A 943 -36.13 24.18 -7.43
C THR A 943 -35.50 24.31 -6.06
N THR A 944 -34.37 23.64 -5.90
CA THR A 944 -33.50 23.74 -4.74
C THR A 944 -32.09 23.99 -5.24
N GLY A 945 -31.39 24.90 -4.58
CA GLY A 945 -30.00 25.21 -4.91
C GLY A 945 -29.11 25.20 -3.72
N TRP A 946 -27.81 25.11 -3.98
CA TRP A 946 -26.79 25.22 -2.96
C TRP A 946 -25.49 25.75 -3.54
N GLY A 947 -24.70 26.37 -2.66
CA GLY A 947 -23.37 26.89 -2.94
C GLY A 947 -22.37 26.41 -1.90
N MET A 948 -21.18 25.99 -2.34
CA MET A 948 -20.08 25.57 -1.48
C MET A 948 -18.86 26.44 -1.69
N GLY A 949 -18.37 27.07 -0.62
CA GLY A 949 -17.12 27.83 -0.63
C GLY A 949 -15.93 26.87 -0.68
N VAL A 950 -15.18 26.87 -1.78
CA VAL A 950 -14.07 25.93 -2.01
C VAL A 950 -12.98 26.09 -0.96
N GLU A 951 -12.65 27.32 -0.58
CA GLU A 951 -11.63 27.61 0.42
C GLU A 951 -12.02 27.13 1.82
N ARG A 952 -13.30 27.23 2.21
CA ARG A 952 -13.78 26.69 3.48
C ARG A 952 -13.72 25.16 3.50
N PHE A 953 -14.10 24.52 2.40
CA PHE A 953 -13.96 23.06 2.24
C PHE A 953 -12.48 22.64 2.31
N LEU A 954 -11.60 23.32 1.60
CA LEU A 954 -10.16 23.02 1.61
C LEU A 954 -9.51 23.28 2.96
N ALA A 955 -9.93 24.31 3.70
CA ALA A 955 -9.45 24.55 5.05
C ALA A 955 -9.79 23.35 5.96
N TRP A 956 -10.99 22.76 5.82
CA TRP A 956 -11.30 21.51 6.51
C TRP A 956 -10.42 20.33 6.05
N VAL A 957 -10.26 20.14 4.73
CA VAL A 957 -9.42 19.06 4.16
C VAL A 957 -7.97 19.16 4.63
N PHE A 958 -7.44 20.38 4.75
CA PHE A 958 -6.07 20.64 5.21
C PHE A 958 -5.96 20.79 6.73
N GLN A 959 -7.04 20.58 7.50
CA GLN A 959 -7.11 20.78 8.94
C GLN A 959 -6.57 22.16 9.38
N HIS A 960 -6.95 23.19 8.65
CA HIS A 960 -6.47 24.56 8.81
C HIS A 960 -7.59 25.51 9.28
N ASP A 961 -7.20 26.56 10.00
CA ASP A 961 -8.10 27.48 10.70
C ASP A 961 -8.35 28.82 9.97
N ASP A 962 -7.61 29.09 8.89
CA ASP A 962 -7.60 30.39 8.22
C ASP A 962 -7.65 30.25 6.70
N ILE A 963 -8.81 30.59 6.10
CA ILE A 963 -9.03 30.42 4.66
C ILE A 963 -8.14 31.32 3.79
N ARG A 964 -7.48 32.34 4.34
CA ARG A 964 -6.54 33.19 3.58
C ARG A 964 -5.32 32.41 3.09
N ASP A 965 -4.98 31.30 3.73
CA ASP A 965 -3.94 30.38 3.27
C ASP A 965 -4.42 29.41 2.18
N MET A 966 -5.72 29.34 1.91
CA MET A 966 -6.32 28.50 0.85
C MET A 966 -6.36 29.22 -0.50
N ALA A 967 -5.92 30.48 -0.56
CA ALA A 967 -5.81 31.25 -1.79
C ALA A 967 -4.35 31.30 -2.27
N VAL A 968 -4.08 30.72 -3.44
CA VAL A 968 -2.76 30.79 -4.09
C VAL A 968 -2.42 32.24 -4.45
N ILE A 969 -3.40 32.96 -5.00
CA ILE A 969 -3.29 34.38 -5.33
C ILE A 969 -4.44 35.12 -4.64
N PRO A 970 -4.28 35.50 -3.35
CA PRO A 970 -5.35 36.12 -2.59
C PRO A 970 -5.74 37.48 -3.15
N ARG A 971 -7.01 37.83 -2.95
CA ARG A 971 -7.58 39.14 -3.27
C ARG A 971 -8.27 39.63 -2.01
N MET A 972 -7.63 40.61 -1.40
CA MET A 972 -8.01 41.14 -0.09
C MET A 972 -8.04 42.67 -0.18
N LYS A 973 -9.08 43.26 0.41
CA LYS A 973 -9.34 44.69 0.41
C LYS A 973 -8.13 45.46 0.92
N GLY A 974 -7.69 46.45 0.15
CA GLY A 974 -6.53 47.29 0.49
C GLY A 974 -5.16 46.64 0.30
N LEU A 975 -5.07 45.38 -0.15
CA LEU A 975 -3.82 44.65 -0.36
C LEU A 975 -3.63 44.29 -1.83
N SER A 976 -2.38 44.38 -2.31
CA SER A 976 -2.02 44.08 -3.71
C SER A 976 -1.09 42.89 -3.78
N PHE A 977 -1.56 41.81 -4.39
CA PHE A 977 -0.79 40.60 -4.65
C PHE A 977 -0.48 40.52 -6.14
N ALA A 978 0.81 40.60 -6.48
CA ALA A 978 1.26 40.40 -7.85
C ALA A 978 0.96 38.95 -8.28
N PRO A 979 0.47 38.71 -9.51
CA PRO A 979 0.55 37.39 -10.12
C PRO A 979 2.01 36.99 -10.40
#